data_AF-A0A0L8H521-F1
#
_entry.id   AF-A0A0L8H521-F1
#
_cell.length_a   1.000
_cell.length_b   1.000
_cell.length_c   1.000
_cell.angle_alpha   90.00
_cell.angle_beta   90.00
_cell.angle_gamma   90.00
#
_symmetry.space_group_name_H-M   'P 1'
#
loop_
_entity.id
_entity.type
_entity.pdbx_description
1 polymer ?
#
loop_
_entity_poly.entity_id
_entity_poly.type
_entity_poly.pdbx_seq_one_letter_code
_entity_poly.pdbx_strand_id
1 'polypeptide(L)'
;MSAKSGSYTLPNEDGKTIRECPQTSKTQLLSTDFSPAENGNDKYVNKGFEEDPPPLNCDVNNSINTNDRSCSNVEDFVAECGISSCKPQILQICANLSCFTATYSFAALLTQTLSVYLTSQITSIEKQFGFNSSQIGIILSGNDIGFLTTVLFVSHFARRTHIPRFLGASTFLFGLSGLVCCFIYFVNHKPRMVSEGMVSLSNHTANINEIAVCNSTTETNDMSSNCLSENANQYASQTEKAFIVFMVGMVIQGVAKSPRTSLITAFVDNNVKDKSKTALFMGFIVTMGIFGPSMAFLLGGVFSRLPVDLKDIGLTPKDPRWIGAWWLGFVVFGIGSLIFSIPIFFFPRNFRKQTIEYHDDKGLMCKVKAFPKSLCRLTRSPVYVLSLLAVCVLLFGISGSLTFTPKYIEHQFTTPAWKTNVILGIEKVLGASTGTLLGGIFTSKMKLSRQGCLKLKIAITFLSAGMEGLSFIFGCPRIKINNIAASNQHFIFPNATAKEQCGMSCNCTEEYFPICGSDGENYFSPCTAGCSAVNNTIYSSCECIGHNGTASSGLCDTDCPYLYPYVGVDLLKSFTGTFSIVPGYLILLRSVFEEDKAIAIGLMSFSTSFIGWMSGPIAFGLLLDLSCTHWAWTCGVRSECQLYDIEDMRLKIHGTLLSVRLLCGIILVVALIVAFFEEKSGKTWDSNESHHSEIEPKLSSNTTSSNTERNFLSVEGRLCQVPAVNASQITDSTSENEETEKNINCRPSDVYQPKSTHF
;
A
#
# COMPACT_ATOMS: atom_id res chain seq x y z
N MET A 1 77.69 -1.10 42.21
CA MET A 1 76.89 -0.52 41.10
C MET A 1 75.42 -0.57 41.55
N SER A 2 74.90 0.35 42.38
CA SER A 2 74.61 1.79 42.18
C SER A 2 73.70 2.01 40.96
N ALA A 3 72.49 2.59 40.98
CA ALA A 3 71.58 3.18 41.98
C ALA A 3 70.17 3.21 41.31
N LYS A 4 69.00 2.99 41.95
CA LYS A 4 68.24 3.75 42.97
C LYS A 4 67.76 5.16 42.56
N SER A 5 66.44 5.31 42.33
CA SER A 5 65.47 6.32 42.85
C SER A 5 64.13 6.13 42.11
N GLY A 6 62.95 5.78 42.63
CA GLY A 6 62.32 5.89 43.96
C GLY A 6 61.84 7.32 44.23
N SER A 7 60.61 7.68 44.62
CA SER A 7 59.38 6.95 45.00
C SER A 7 58.25 7.97 45.35
N TYR A 8 57.02 7.46 45.63
CA TYR A 8 55.98 7.93 46.60
C TYR A 8 54.78 8.78 46.05
N THR A 9 53.49 8.56 46.41
CA THR A 9 52.80 7.59 47.31
C THR A 9 51.27 7.55 47.08
N LEU A 10 50.66 6.44 47.51
CA LEU A 10 49.22 6.05 47.60
C LEU A 10 48.39 6.87 48.65
N PRO A 11 47.06 6.63 48.80
CA PRO A 11 46.54 5.50 49.61
C PRO A 11 45.35 4.72 49.01
N ASN A 12 45.28 3.46 49.47
CA ASN A 12 44.13 2.53 49.48
C ASN A 12 43.32 2.74 50.78
N GLU A 13 42.03 2.35 50.80
CA GLU A 13 41.30 1.71 51.93
C GLU A 13 39.94 1.21 51.36
N ASP A 14 39.69 -0.11 51.24
CA ASP A 14 39.23 -1.11 52.24
C ASP A 14 37.68 -1.19 52.36
N GLY A 15 37.03 -2.36 52.44
CA GLY A 15 37.60 -3.70 52.61
C GLY A 15 36.63 -4.90 52.55
N LYS A 16 37.29 -6.07 52.46
CA LYS A 16 37.06 -7.42 53.04
C LYS A 16 35.66 -8.06 52.92
N THR A 17 35.50 -9.35 52.58
CA THR A 17 36.15 -10.51 53.23
C THR A 17 35.99 -11.78 52.37
N ILE A 18 37.05 -12.59 52.25
CA ILE A 18 37.02 -13.96 51.74
C ILE A 18 36.89 -14.91 52.95
N ARG A 19 35.96 -15.88 52.88
CA ARG A 19 35.98 -17.10 53.70
C ARG A 19 35.84 -18.31 52.79
N GLU A 20 36.83 -19.19 52.88
CA GLU A 20 36.81 -20.56 52.36
C GLU A 20 35.88 -21.46 53.19
N CYS A 21 35.37 -22.53 52.57
CA CYS A 21 34.98 -23.79 53.24
C CYS A 21 35.11 -24.99 52.26
N PRO A 22 35.22 -26.24 52.75
CA PRO A 22 36.12 -27.27 52.22
C PRO A 22 35.47 -28.43 51.42
N GLN A 23 36.33 -29.29 50.86
CA GLN A 23 36.05 -30.53 50.11
C GLN A 23 35.34 -31.64 50.91
N THR A 24 34.56 -32.50 50.22
CA THR A 24 34.50 -34.01 50.29
C THR A 24 33.24 -34.49 49.53
N SER A 25 33.29 -35.19 48.39
CA SER A 25 33.67 -36.58 48.05
C SER A 25 32.54 -37.63 48.10
N LYS A 26 32.33 -38.33 46.95
CA LYS A 26 31.69 -39.67 46.73
C LYS A 26 30.16 -39.73 46.91
N THR A 27 29.35 -40.54 46.20
CA THR A 27 29.54 -41.80 45.46
C THR A 27 28.37 -42.04 44.49
N GLN A 28 28.61 -42.78 43.42
CA GLN A 28 27.61 -43.48 42.59
C GLN A 28 26.76 -44.48 43.40
N LEU A 29 25.53 -44.74 42.96
CA LEU A 29 24.93 -46.08 43.04
C LEU A 29 23.87 -46.26 41.95
N LEU A 30 24.09 -47.33 41.17
CA LEU A 30 23.25 -47.90 40.11
C LEU A 30 22.32 -48.97 40.73
N SER A 31 21.36 -49.42 39.90
CA SER A 31 20.79 -50.78 39.79
C SER A 31 19.44 -51.15 40.43
N THR A 32 18.51 -51.51 39.52
CA THR A 32 17.73 -52.78 39.36
C THR A 32 16.37 -53.01 40.04
N ASP A 33 15.38 -53.21 39.14
CA ASP A 33 14.35 -54.28 39.02
C ASP A 33 13.46 -54.73 40.20
N PHE A 34 12.12 -54.69 40.00
CA PHE A 34 11.22 -55.86 39.82
C PHE A 34 9.70 -55.46 39.89
N SER A 35 8.87 -56.13 39.08
CA SER A 35 7.38 -56.12 38.99
C SER A 35 6.75 -57.21 39.90
N PRO A 36 5.45 -57.61 39.86
CA PRO A 36 4.12 -56.96 39.74
C PRO A 36 3.03 -57.55 40.73
N ALA A 37 1.73 -57.29 40.47
CA ALA A 37 0.49 -58.03 40.90
C ALA A 37 -0.21 -57.57 42.21
N GLU A 38 -1.53 -57.66 42.48
CA GLU A 38 -2.80 -57.89 41.74
C GLU A 38 -3.99 -57.63 42.73
N ASN A 39 -5.20 -57.40 42.17
CA ASN A 39 -6.55 -57.72 42.68
C ASN A 39 -7.31 -56.90 43.76
N GLY A 40 -8.59 -56.61 43.42
CA GLY A 40 -9.70 -56.31 44.34
C GLY A 40 -10.98 -55.78 43.66
N ASN A 41 -11.94 -56.66 43.34
CA ASN A 41 -13.28 -56.42 42.74
C ASN A 41 -14.31 -55.78 43.71
N ASP A 42 -15.29 -55.01 43.22
CA ASP A 42 -16.73 -55.42 43.03
C ASP A 42 -17.74 -54.24 42.79
N LYS A 43 -18.46 -54.35 41.65
CA LYS A 43 -19.93 -54.27 41.42
C LYS A 43 -20.85 -53.01 41.60
N TYR A 44 -21.48 -52.66 40.46
CA TYR A 44 -22.93 -52.52 40.13
C TYR A 44 -23.71 -51.15 40.10
N VAL A 45 -24.25 -50.88 38.88
CA VAL A 45 -25.59 -50.34 38.46
C VAL A 45 -25.77 -48.86 38.02
N ASN A 46 -26.34 -48.76 36.80
CA ASN A 46 -26.86 -47.64 35.99
C ASN A 46 -27.79 -46.61 36.66
N LYS A 47 -27.71 -45.34 36.21
CA LYS A 47 -28.73 -44.65 35.38
C LYS A 47 -28.29 -43.22 35.02
N GLY A 48 -28.50 -42.84 33.76
CA GLY A 48 -28.16 -41.51 33.24
C GLY A 48 -29.13 -40.41 33.69
N PHE A 49 -28.61 -39.19 33.74
CA PHE A 49 -29.32 -37.97 33.39
C PHE A 49 -28.28 -36.96 32.86
N GLU A 50 -28.72 -36.24 31.86
CA GLU A 50 -28.06 -35.20 31.07
C GLU A 50 -27.68 -34.00 31.97
N GLU A 51 -26.39 -33.68 32.06
CA GLU A 51 -25.93 -32.40 32.65
C GLU A 51 -25.06 -31.66 31.62
N ASP A 52 -25.53 -30.48 31.23
CA ASP A 52 -24.84 -29.50 30.41
C ASP A 52 -23.42 -29.21 30.94
N PRO A 53 -22.43 -28.90 30.08
CA PRO A 53 -21.14 -28.42 30.55
C PRO A 53 -21.32 -27.06 31.27
N PRO A 54 -20.63 -26.83 32.40
CA PRO A 54 -20.87 -25.64 33.22
C PRO A 54 -20.51 -24.36 32.43
N PRO A 55 -21.20 -23.24 32.70
CA PRO A 55 -20.92 -21.98 32.02
C PRO A 55 -19.52 -21.51 32.40
N LEU A 56 -18.68 -21.30 31.39
CA LEU A 56 -17.35 -20.71 31.55
C LEU A 56 -17.53 -19.23 31.95
N ASN A 57 -17.59 -18.98 33.25
CA ASN A 57 -17.73 -17.65 33.81
C ASN A 57 -16.37 -16.94 33.80
N CYS A 58 -16.29 -15.77 33.15
CA CYS A 58 -15.05 -14.98 32.99
C CYS A 58 -14.89 -13.92 34.09
N ASP A 59 -15.44 -14.15 35.28
CA ASP A 59 -15.32 -13.23 36.41
C ASP A 59 -14.20 -13.67 37.35
N VAL A 60 -13.30 -12.72 37.60
CA VAL A 60 -12.09 -12.85 38.40
C VAL A 60 -12.47 -12.89 39.88
N ASN A 61 -12.17 -14.01 40.56
CA ASN A 61 -11.98 -14.02 42.01
C ASN A 61 -10.50 -14.28 42.30
N ASN A 62 -9.75 -13.20 42.52
CA ASN A 62 -8.37 -13.24 42.98
C ASN A 62 -8.32 -13.49 44.49
N SER A 63 -7.80 -14.64 44.92
CA SER A 63 -7.16 -14.79 46.22
C SER A 63 -5.66 -14.92 45.98
N ILE A 64 -4.93 -13.80 46.12
CA ILE A 64 -3.48 -13.76 46.02
C ILE A 64 -2.90 -14.10 47.39
N ASN A 65 -2.27 -15.27 47.50
CA ASN A 65 -1.33 -15.56 48.59
C ASN A 65 -0.04 -14.78 48.33
N THR A 66 0.16 -13.70 49.07
CA THR A 66 1.44 -12.99 49.15
C THR A 66 2.38 -13.78 50.05
N ASN A 67 3.35 -14.50 49.47
CA ASN A 67 4.67 -14.80 50.05
C ASN A 67 5.47 -15.68 49.09
N ASP A 68 6.12 -15.06 48.10
CA ASP A 68 7.43 -15.50 47.58
C ASP A 68 7.90 -14.50 46.50
N ARG A 69 8.68 -13.50 46.93
CA ARG A 69 9.50 -12.67 46.04
C ARG A 69 10.96 -12.92 46.38
N SER A 70 11.52 -13.99 45.81
CA SER A 70 12.96 -14.17 45.69
C SER A 70 13.42 -13.49 44.39
N CYS A 71 14.10 -12.34 44.51
CA CYS A 71 14.84 -11.73 43.40
C CYS A 71 16.07 -12.60 43.09
N SER A 72 15.97 -13.47 42.08
CA SER A 72 17.14 -14.11 41.49
C SER A 72 17.92 -13.11 40.64
N ASN A 73 19.22 -12.97 40.92
CA ASN A 73 20.17 -12.14 40.19
C ASN A 73 20.10 -12.40 38.69
N VAL A 74 19.88 -11.35 37.91
CA VAL A 74 19.71 -11.40 36.46
C VAL A 74 21.09 -11.33 35.80
N GLU A 75 21.60 -12.46 35.31
CA GLU A 75 22.72 -12.44 34.35
C GLU A 75 22.29 -11.72 33.06
N ASP A 76 23.10 -10.78 32.57
CA ASP A 76 22.80 -9.99 31.36
C ASP A 76 22.68 -10.88 30.13
N PHE A 77 21.51 -10.86 29.48
CA PHE A 77 21.28 -11.56 28.22
C PHE A 77 21.98 -10.81 27.08
N VAL A 78 23.08 -11.37 26.55
CA VAL A 78 23.72 -10.88 25.33
C VAL A 78 22.93 -11.43 24.14
N ALA A 79 22.33 -10.53 23.35
CA ALA A 79 21.65 -10.92 22.13
C ALA A 79 22.69 -11.34 21.08
N GLU A 80 22.66 -12.61 20.64
CA GLU A 80 23.60 -13.14 19.67
C GLU A 80 22.92 -13.40 18.32
N CYS A 81 23.57 -12.98 17.23
CA CYS A 81 23.14 -13.32 15.87
C CYS A 81 23.54 -14.77 15.53
N GLY A 82 22.66 -15.52 14.85
CA GLY A 82 22.97 -16.88 14.42
C GLY A 82 21.76 -17.78 14.21
N ILE A 83 22.00 -18.91 13.56
CA ILE A 83 21.02 -19.99 13.40
C ILE A 83 21.50 -21.20 14.21
N SER A 84 20.81 -21.50 15.30
CA SER A 84 21.13 -22.61 16.19
C SER A 84 22.60 -22.60 16.62
N SER A 85 23.41 -23.56 16.18
CA SER A 85 24.84 -23.70 16.50
C SER A 85 25.77 -22.83 15.64
N CYS A 86 25.28 -22.26 14.53
CA CYS A 86 26.08 -21.42 13.64
C CYS A 86 25.98 -19.93 14.07
N LYS A 87 27.00 -19.46 14.79
CA LYS A 87 27.11 -18.09 15.32
C LYS A 87 28.39 -17.41 14.82
N PRO A 88 28.44 -16.96 13.55
CA PRO A 88 29.65 -16.36 12.99
C PRO A 88 30.01 -15.03 13.68
N GLN A 89 31.29 -14.85 14.01
CA GLN A 89 31.79 -13.69 14.78
C GLN A 89 31.55 -12.35 14.07
N ILE A 90 31.62 -12.31 12.73
CA ILE A 90 31.38 -11.09 11.93
C ILE A 90 29.95 -10.57 12.10
N LEU A 91 28.96 -11.48 12.21
CA LEU A 91 27.55 -11.11 12.36
C LEU A 91 27.20 -10.63 13.79
N GLN A 92 28.06 -10.87 14.78
CA GLN A 92 27.84 -10.38 16.15
C GLN A 92 28.00 -8.85 16.26
N ILE A 93 28.81 -8.24 15.38
CA ILE A 93 28.94 -6.78 15.28
C ILE A 93 27.59 -6.13 14.93
N CYS A 94 26.77 -6.86 14.17
CA CYS A 94 25.45 -6.46 13.71
C CYS A 94 24.31 -6.82 14.69
N ALA A 95 24.59 -7.33 15.89
CA ALA A 95 23.58 -7.79 16.87
C ALA A 95 22.84 -6.65 17.59
N ASN A 96 22.35 -5.67 16.83
CA ASN A 96 21.58 -4.55 17.35
C ASN A 96 20.38 -4.21 16.45
N LEU A 97 19.39 -3.53 17.05
CA LEU A 97 18.15 -3.18 16.37
C LEU A 97 18.36 -2.19 15.21
N SER A 98 19.37 -1.32 15.27
CA SER A 98 19.68 -0.37 14.20
C SER A 98 20.12 -1.09 12.92
N CYS A 99 20.98 -2.10 13.06
CA CYS A 99 21.44 -2.92 11.93
C CYS A 99 20.31 -3.77 11.35
N PHE A 100 19.44 -4.34 12.21
CA PHE A 100 18.22 -5.00 11.76
C PHE A 100 17.34 -4.06 10.94
N THR A 101 17.10 -2.85 11.45
CA THR A 101 16.27 -1.85 10.78
C THR A 101 16.87 -1.47 9.43
N ALA A 102 18.18 -1.20 9.36
CA ALA A 102 18.85 -0.89 8.10
C ALA A 102 18.74 -2.02 7.07
N THR A 103 18.97 -3.26 7.50
CA THR A 103 18.89 -4.46 6.65
C THR A 103 17.46 -4.67 6.14
N TYR A 104 16.48 -4.62 7.04
CA TYR A 104 15.07 -4.81 6.68
C TYR A 104 14.56 -3.66 5.81
N SER A 105 14.99 -2.42 6.04
CA SER A 105 14.63 -1.28 5.19
C SER A 105 15.08 -1.46 3.74
N PHE A 106 16.27 -2.00 3.51
CA PHE A 106 16.73 -2.29 2.15
C PHE A 106 15.92 -3.43 1.51
N ALA A 107 15.62 -4.48 2.27
CA ALA A 107 14.71 -5.53 1.81
C ALA A 107 13.31 -4.99 1.51
N ALA A 108 12.81 -4.05 2.33
CA ALA A 108 11.53 -3.38 2.13
C ALA A 108 11.56 -2.52 0.85
N LEU A 109 12.64 -1.79 0.57
CA LEU A 109 12.82 -1.06 -0.68
C LEU A 109 12.68 -2.01 -1.89
N LEU A 110 13.46 -3.08 -1.94
CA LEU A 110 13.46 -4.04 -3.06
C LEU A 110 12.10 -4.70 -3.28
N THR A 111 11.48 -5.15 -2.19
CA THR A 111 10.17 -5.81 -2.27
C THR A 111 9.05 -4.82 -2.63
N GLN A 112 9.10 -3.57 -2.16
CA GLN A 112 8.14 -2.55 -2.61
C GLN A 112 8.36 -2.14 -4.06
N THR A 113 9.61 -2.09 -4.53
CA THR A 113 9.94 -1.91 -5.94
C THR A 113 9.34 -3.04 -6.79
N LEU A 114 9.57 -4.29 -6.39
CA LEU A 114 9.01 -5.46 -7.08
C LEU A 114 7.47 -5.47 -7.09
N SER A 115 6.84 -4.99 -6.01
CA SER A 115 5.37 -4.88 -5.92
C SER A 115 4.75 -3.94 -6.96
N VAL A 116 5.47 -2.88 -7.33
CA VAL A 116 5.00 -1.85 -8.28
C VAL A 116 5.59 -2.06 -9.67
N TYR A 117 6.56 -2.97 -9.82
CA TYR A 117 7.26 -3.16 -11.08
C TYR A 117 6.33 -3.57 -12.24
N LEU A 118 5.35 -4.44 -11.97
CA LEU A 118 4.34 -4.86 -12.96
C LEU A 118 3.60 -3.65 -13.55
N THR A 119 3.27 -2.67 -12.70
CA THR A 119 2.61 -1.42 -13.11
C THR A 119 3.43 -0.60 -14.10
N SER A 120 4.76 -0.61 -14.00
CA SER A 120 5.63 0.09 -14.95
C SER A 120 5.73 -0.59 -16.32
N GLN A 121 5.33 -1.86 -16.43
CA GLN A 121 5.53 -2.67 -17.64
C GLN A 121 4.20 -3.11 -18.29
N ILE A 122 3.07 -2.52 -17.89
CA ILE A 122 1.72 -2.91 -18.36
C ILE A 122 1.67 -2.97 -19.89
N THR A 123 2.04 -1.89 -20.59
CA THR A 123 1.91 -1.82 -22.06
C THR A 123 2.81 -2.82 -22.77
N SER A 124 4.00 -3.13 -22.24
CA SER A 124 4.87 -4.17 -22.81
C SER A 124 4.30 -5.58 -22.62
N ILE A 125 3.69 -5.86 -21.46
CA ILE A 125 3.08 -7.15 -21.14
C ILE A 125 1.79 -7.36 -21.93
N GLU A 126 0.95 -6.32 -22.05
CA GLU A 126 -0.25 -6.32 -22.89
C GLU A 126 0.10 -6.60 -24.34
N LYS A 127 1.11 -5.91 -24.90
CA LYS A 127 1.60 -6.16 -26.26
C LYS A 127 2.13 -7.58 -26.46
N GLN A 128 2.88 -8.11 -25.49
CA GLN A 128 3.50 -9.45 -25.58
C GLN A 128 2.46 -10.58 -25.54
N PHE A 129 1.49 -10.51 -24.62
CA PHE A 129 0.55 -11.62 -24.35
C PHE A 129 -0.88 -11.38 -24.86
N GLY A 130 -1.16 -10.17 -25.37
CA GLY A 130 -2.49 -9.79 -25.86
C GLY A 130 -3.50 -9.56 -24.75
N PHE A 131 -3.07 -9.12 -23.58
CA PHE A 131 -4.00 -8.81 -22.48
C PHE A 131 -4.75 -7.50 -22.72
N ASN A 132 -6.02 -7.49 -22.31
CA ASN A 132 -6.77 -6.26 -22.14
C ASN A 132 -6.46 -5.61 -20.77
N SER A 133 -6.84 -4.35 -20.60
CA SER A 133 -6.49 -3.60 -19.38
C SER A 133 -7.23 -4.15 -18.16
N SER A 134 -8.44 -4.66 -18.34
CA SER A 134 -9.23 -5.32 -17.28
C SER A 134 -8.57 -6.62 -16.77
N GLN A 135 -8.00 -7.45 -17.65
CA GLN A 135 -7.22 -8.63 -17.27
C GLN A 135 -5.98 -8.26 -16.44
N ILE A 136 -5.24 -7.22 -16.84
CA ILE A 136 -4.12 -6.70 -16.04
C ILE A 136 -4.59 -6.20 -14.67
N GLY A 137 -5.73 -5.52 -14.61
CA GLY A 137 -6.36 -5.10 -13.36
C GLY A 137 -6.66 -6.27 -12.43
N ILE A 138 -7.17 -7.38 -12.97
CA ILE A 138 -7.40 -8.63 -12.22
C ILE A 138 -6.07 -9.25 -11.76
N ILE A 139 -5.04 -9.30 -12.62
CA ILE A 139 -3.71 -9.80 -12.27
C ILE A 139 -3.14 -9.06 -11.05
N LEU A 140 -3.18 -7.72 -11.08
CA LEU A 140 -2.68 -6.89 -9.99
C LEU A 140 -3.45 -7.12 -8.69
N SER A 141 -4.77 -7.34 -8.77
CA SER A 141 -5.62 -7.66 -7.62
C SER A 141 -5.24 -8.97 -6.93
N GLY A 142 -4.55 -9.89 -7.61
CA GLY A 142 -4.01 -11.12 -7.04
C GLY A 142 -3.13 -10.89 -5.82
N ASN A 143 -2.37 -9.79 -5.77
CA ASN A 143 -1.58 -9.39 -4.60
C ASN A 143 -2.45 -9.17 -3.37
N ASP A 144 -3.55 -8.44 -3.52
CA ASP A 144 -4.42 -8.16 -2.39
C ASP A 144 -5.27 -9.39 -2.01
N ILE A 145 -5.63 -10.25 -2.96
CA ILE A 145 -6.26 -11.56 -2.67
C ILE A 145 -5.35 -12.42 -1.77
N GLY A 146 -4.06 -12.54 -2.12
CA GLY A 146 -3.08 -13.27 -1.30
C GLY A 146 -2.85 -12.64 0.08
N PHE A 147 -2.88 -11.31 0.16
CA PHE A 147 -2.77 -10.58 1.43
C PHE A 147 -3.98 -10.83 2.34
N LEU A 148 -5.19 -10.66 1.80
CA LEU A 148 -6.45 -10.78 2.54
C LEU A 148 -6.67 -12.21 3.08
N THR A 149 -6.25 -13.23 2.31
CA THR A 149 -6.36 -14.64 2.74
C THR A 149 -5.45 -14.98 3.92
N THR A 150 -4.36 -14.26 4.14
CA THR A 150 -3.33 -14.64 5.13
C THR A 150 -3.16 -13.67 6.29
N VAL A 151 -3.59 -12.41 6.15
CA VAL A 151 -3.37 -11.34 7.15
C VAL A 151 -3.96 -11.65 8.53
N LEU A 152 -5.14 -12.27 8.59
CA LEU A 152 -5.78 -12.62 9.86
C LEU A 152 -5.04 -13.77 10.57
N PHE A 153 -4.61 -14.79 9.82
CA PHE A 153 -3.88 -15.93 10.38
C PHE A 153 -2.50 -15.52 10.91
N VAL A 154 -1.75 -14.75 10.13
CA VAL A 154 -0.40 -14.31 10.51
C VAL A 154 -0.42 -13.43 11.75
N SER A 155 -1.42 -12.54 11.85
CA SER A 155 -1.58 -11.66 13.02
C SER A 155 -1.81 -12.44 14.32
N HIS A 156 -2.42 -13.62 14.24
CA HIS A 156 -2.63 -14.50 15.40
C HIS A 156 -1.33 -15.18 15.88
N PHE A 157 -0.50 -15.68 14.95
CA PHE A 157 0.73 -16.40 15.28
C PHE A 157 1.95 -15.51 15.55
N ALA A 158 1.80 -14.18 15.39
CA ALA A 158 2.83 -13.17 15.60
C ALA A 158 3.57 -13.29 16.95
N ARG A 159 2.84 -13.58 18.04
CA ARG A 159 3.39 -13.60 19.41
C ARG A 159 4.23 -14.83 19.72
N ARG A 160 4.00 -15.96 19.05
CA ARG A 160 4.62 -17.25 19.38
C ARG A 160 5.81 -17.59 18.48
N THR A 161 6.04 -16.81 17.42
CA THR A 161 7.04 -17.11 16.39
C THR A 161 8.34 -16.31 16.59
N HIS A 162 9.41 -16.79 15.97
CA HIS A 162 10.67 -16.05 15.88
C HIS A 162 10.57 -14.99 14.77
N ILE A 163 10.06 -13.81 15.11
CA ILE A 163 9.63 -12.79 14.14
C ILE A 163 10.66 -12.51 13.02
N PRO A 164 11.97 -12.28 13.28
CA PRO A 164 12.95 -12.06 12.22
C PRO A 164 13.02 -13.17 11.18
N ARG A 165 12.94 -14.44 11.59
CA ARG A 165 12.97 -15.58 10.67
C ARG A 165 11.72 -15.64 9.81
N PHE A 166 10.56 -15.29 10.37
CA PHE A 166 9.33 -15.21 9.61
C PHE A 166 9.38 -14.06 8.60
N LEU A 167 9.91 -12.89 8.99
CA LEU A 167 10.15 -11.76 8.09
C LEU A 167 11.14 -12.13 6.97
N GLY A 168 12.22 -12.83 7.29
CA GLY A 168 13.17 -13.36 6.31
C GLY A 168 12.50 -14.32 5.32
N ALA A 169 11.73 -15.29 5.81
CA ALA A 169 10.99 -16.24 4.98
C ALA A 169 9.95 -15.54 4.08
N SER A 170 9.30 -14.50 4.60
CA SER A 170 8.34 -13.70 3.86
C SER A 170 9.02 -12.89 2.75
N THR A 171 10.15 -12.23 3.04
CA THR A 171 10.96 -11.53 2.03
C THR A 171 11.49 -12.49 0.96
N PHE A 172 11.93 -13.69 1.37
CA PHE A 172 12.35 -14.74 0.45
C PHE A 172 11.21 -15.15 -0.49
N LEU A 173 10.04 -15.46 0.06
CA LEU A 173 8.86 -15.83 -0.72
C LEU A 173 8.41 -14.70 -1.66
N PHE A 174 8.53 -13.45 -1.23
CA PHE A 174 8.27 -12.27 -2.06
C PHE A 174 9.24 -12.17 -3.25
N GLY A 175 10.53 -12.45 -3.04
CA GLY A 175 11.51 -12.50 -4.12
C GLY A 175 11.23 -13.63 -5.12
N LEU A 176 10.87 -14.82 -4.61
CA LEU A 176 10.48 -15.96 -5.43
C LEU A 176 9.26 -15.65 -6.30
N SER A 177 8.30 -14.90 -5.77
CA SER A 177 7.10 -14.49 -6.52
C SER A 177 7.44 -13.69 -7.79
N GLY A 178 8.47 -12.82 -7.72
CA GLY A 178 8.98 -12.11 -8.89
C GLY A 178 9.56 -13.04 -9.94
N LEU A 179 10.33 -14.04 -9.51
CA LEU A 179 10.90 -15.05 -10.41
C LEU A 179 9.82 -15.91 -11.08
N VAL A 180 8.73 -16.20 -10.37
CA VAL A 180 7.55 -16.85 -10.96
C VAL A 180 6.95 -15.97 -12.06
N CYS A 181 6.81 -14.66 -11.84
CA CYS A 181 6.28 -13.75 -12.87
C CYS A 181 7.15 -13.69 -14.13
N CYS A 182 8.49 -13.75 -14.03
CA CYS A 182 9.34 -13.79 -15.23
C CYS A 182 9.49 -15.17 -15.86
N PHE A 183 9.09 -16.25 -15.17
CA PHE A 183 9.24 -17.62 -15.68
C PHE A 183 8.56 -17.82 -17.04
N ILE A 184 7.40 -17.18 -17.26
CA ILE A 184 6.64 -17.30 -18.50
C ILE A 184 7.44 -16.83 -19.73
N TYR A 185 8.35 -15.85 -19.58
CA TYR A 185 9.21 -15.40 -20.67
C TYR A 185 10.14 -16.54 -21.14
N PHE A 186 10.75 -17.27 -20.21
CA PHE A 186 11.70 -18.34 -20.53
C PHE A 186 11.01 -19.60 -21.07
N VAL A 187 9.76 -19.86 -20.67
CA VAL A 187 8.98 -21.00 -21.16
C VAL A 187 8.42 -20.73 -22.56
N ASN A 188 8.01 -19.49 -22.84
CA ASN A 188 7.36 -19.08 -24.08
C ASN A 188 8.20 -18.05 -24.83
N HIS A 189 9.48 -18.36 -25.11
CA HIS A 189 10.43 -17.45 -25.77
C HIS A 189 10.03 -17.01 -27.20
N LYS A 190 8.88 -17.45 -27.73
CA LYS A 190 8.41 -16.92 -29.02
C LYS A 190 7.76 -15.56 -28.79
N PRO A 191 8.33 -14.45 -29.29
CA PRO A 191 7.62 -13.19 -29.31
C PRO A 191 6.30 -13.37 -30.06
N ARG A 192 5.33 -12.52 -29.73
CA ARG A 192 4.12 -12.38 -30.54
C ARG A 192 4.50 -12.38 -32.01
N MET A 193 3.91 -13.29 -32.78
CA MET A 193 4.02 -13.22 -34.23
C MET A 193 3.33 -11.95 -34.71
N VAL A 194 4.08 -10.87 -34.78
CA VAL A 194 4.02 -10.05 -35.99
C VAL A 194 4.69 -10.91 -37.04
N SER A 195 3.97 -11.89 -37.57
CA SER A 195 4.43 -12.84 -38.58
C SER A 195 5.90 -13.24 -38.42
N GLU A 196 6.20 -14.24 -37.56
CA GLU A 196 7.49 -14.96 -37.65
C GLU A 196 7.51 -15.81 -38.94
N GLY A 197 7.40 -15.15 -40.09
CA GLY A 197 7.95 -15.57 -41.39
C GLY A 197 9.34 -14.97 -41.65
N MET A 198 9.92 -14.27 -40.68
CA MET A 198 11.31 -13.79 -40.69
C MET A 198 11.88 -14.15 -39.31
N VAL A 199 12.62 -15.23 -39.09
CA VAL A 199 14.09 -15.27 -39.26
C VAL A 199 14.59 -16.73 -39.26
N SER A 200 13.72 -17.75 -39.38
CA SER A 200 14.16 -19.15 -39.40
C SER A 200 13.49 -20.01 -40.47
N LEU A 201 13.75 -19.71 -41.75
CA LEU A 201 13.78 -20.74 -42.77
C LEU A 201 14.86 -20.45 -43.80
N SER A 202 16.08 -20.90 -43.49
CA SER A 202 17.09 -21.16 -44.52
C SER A 202 16.52 -22.20 -45.48
N ASN A 203 16.54 -21.86 -46.78
CA ASN A 203 16.47 -22.73 -47.96
C ASN A 203 15.18 -22.86 -48.78
N HIS A 204 14.22 -21.93 -48.70
CA HIS A 204 13.33 -21.70 -49.84
C HIS A 204 13.13 -20.21 -50.11
N THR A 205 13.31 -19.82 -51.37
CA THR A 205 13.00 -18.50 -51.95
C THR A 205 11.51 -18.18 -51.79
N ALA A 206 11.11 -17.79 -50.58
CA ALA A 206 9.91 -17.01 -50.33
C ALA A 206 10.34 -15.54 -50.26
N ASN A 207 9.76 -14.73 -51.15
CA ASN A 207 9.98 -13.29 -51.21
C ASN A 207 9.69 -12.66 -49.84
N ILE A 208 10.55 -11.72 -49.44
CA ILE A 208 10.48 -10.85 -48.25
C ILE A 208 9.28 -9.86 -48.31
N ASN A 209 8.28 -10.10 -49.16
CA ASN A 209 7.26 -9.13 -49.58
C ASN A 209 5.89 -9.27 -48.87
N GLU A 210 5.72 -10.15 -47.89
CA GLU A 210 4.41 -10.47 -47.30
C GLU A 210 4.18 -9.91 -45.89
N ILE A 211 4.62 -8.68 -45.61
CA ILE A 211 4.08 -7.90 -44.49
C ILE A 211 3.50 -6.60 -45.03
N ALA A 212 2.17 -6.58 -45.19
CA ALA A 212 1.29 -5.40 -45.17
C ALA A 212 1.67 -4.19 -46.06
N VAL A 213 2.26 -4.46 -47.23
CA VAL A 213 2.52 -3.48 -48.30
C VAL A 213 1.47 -3.70 -49.39
N CYS A 214 1.02 -2.65 -50.07
CA CYS A 214 0.03 -2.75 -51.14
C CYS A 214 0.59 -3.53 -52.34
N ASN A 215 0.05 -4.72 -52.59
CA ASN A 215 0.26 -5.48 -53.83
C ASN A 215 -1.02 -5.47 -54.66
N SER A 216 -0.92 -5.00 -55.90
CA SER A 216 -2.03 -4.86 -56.85
C SER A 216 -2.33 -6.15 -57.65
N THR A 217 -1.80 -7.30 -57.25
CA THR A 217 -2.01 -8.57 -57.95
C THR A 217 -3.36 -9.19 -57.58
N THR A 218 -4.23 -9.23 -58.59
CA THR A 218 -5.54 -9.89 -58.63
C THR A 218 -5.40 -11.41 -58.59
N GLU A 219 -4.96 -11.95 -57.46
CA GLU A 219 -5.19 -13.36 -57.14
C GLU A 219 -6.02 -13.45 -55.86
N THR A 220 -7.28 -13.83 -56.04
CA THR A 220 -8.21 -14.24 -55.00
C THR A 220 -7.68 -15.53 -54.36
N ASN A 221 -6.68 -15.41 -53.50
CA ASN A 221 -6.53 -16.33 -52.39
C ASN A 221 -7.07 -15.57 -51.18
N ASP A 222 -8.10 -16.13 -50.55
CA ASP A 222 -8.63 -15.68 -49.26
C ASP A 222 -7.50 -15.62 -48.24
N MET A 223 -6.80 -14.49 -48.18
CA MET A 223 -5.81 -14.16 -47.16
C MET A 223 -6.49 -13.72 -45.86
N SER A 224 -7.68 -14.28 -45.61
CA SER A 224 -8.28 -14.47 -44.29
C SER A 224 -7.88 -15.83 -43.68
N SER A 225 -7.04 -16.62 -44.36
CA SER A 225 -6.51 -17.91 -43.87
C SER A 225 -4.98 -17.89 -43.94
N ASN A 226 -4.26 -17.76 -42.81
CA ASN A 226 -3.80 -18.92 -42.07
C ASN A 226 -3.50 -18.57 -40.60
N CYS A 227 -4.48 -18.06 -39.87
CA CYS A 227 -4.63 -18.60 -38.52
C CYS A 227 -5.19 -20.00 -38.68
N LEU A 228 -4.31 -20.97 -38.96
CA LEU A 228 -4.66 -22.37 -38.78
C LEU A 228 -5.29 -22.48 -37.38
N SER A 229 -6.39 -23.21 -37.24
CA SER A 229 -7.07 -23.37 -35.95
C SER A 229 -6.08 -23.78 -34.85
N GLU A 230 -5.04 -24.52 -35.22
CA GLU A 230 -3.92 -24.92 -34.37
C GLU A 230 -3.10 -23.72 -33.82
N ASN A 231 -2.81 -22.71 -34.65
CA ASN A 231 -2.12 -21.49 -34.23
C ASN A 231 -3.01 -20.63 -33.31
N ALA A 232 -4.29 -20.48 -33.65
CA ALA A 232 -5.25 -19.74 -32.82
C ALA A 232 -5.38 -20.33 -31.41
N ASN A 233 -5.49 -21.67 -31.33
CA ASN A 233 -5.53 -22.41 -30.08
C ASN A 233 -4.22 -22.29 -29.31
N GLN A 234 -3.08 -22.27 -29.99
CA GLN A 234 -1.78 -22.07 -29.36
C GLN A 234 -1.65 -20.67 -28.75
N TYR A 235 -2.10 -19.61 -29.42
CA TYR A 235 -2.10 -18.24 -28.88
C TYR A 235 -3.03 -18.11 -27.67
N ALA A 236 -4.27 -18.58 -27.78
CA ALA A 236 -5.20 -18.57 -26.66
C ALA A 236 -4.63 -19.32 -25.45
N SER A 237 -4.01 -20.48 -25.67
CA SER A 237 -3.32 -21.24 -24.63
C SER A 237 -2.13 -20.49 -24.02
N GLN A 238 -1.35 -19.74 -24.81
CA GLN A 238 -0.24 -18.93 -24.30
C GLN A 238 -0.71 -17.78 -23.43
N THR A 239 -1.72 -17.03 -23.88
CA THR A 239 -2.34 -15.94 -23.12
C THR A 239 -2.91 -16.46 -21.79
N GLU A 240 -3.61 -17.61 -21.82
CA GLU A 240 -4.15 -18.25 -20.62
C GLU A 240 -3.04 -18.69 -19.65
N LYS A 241 -1.99 -19.36 -20.15
CA LYS A 241 -0.82 -19.76 -19.33
C LYS A 241 -0.14 -18.55 -18.71
N ALA A 242 0.06 -17.48 -19.46
CA ALA A 242 0.65 -16.25 -18.96
C ALA A 242 -0.23 -15.64 -17.85
N PHE A 243 -1.54 -15.57 -18.06
CA PHE A 243 -2.48 -15.07 -17.07
C PHE A 243 -2.39 -15.84 -15.76
N ILE A 244 -2.39 -17.17 -15.82
CA ILE A 244 -2.28 -18.04 -14.64
C ILE A 244 -0.94 -17.83 -13.92
N VAL A 245 0.18 -17.79 -14.64
CA VAL A 245 1.51 -17.60 -14.03
C VAL A 245 1.62 -16.26 -13.32
N PHE A 246 1.16 -15.18 -13.95
CA PHE A 246 1.12 -13.86 -13.30
C PHE A 246 0.19 -13.84 -12.10
N MET A 247 -1.02 -14.42 -12.21
CA MET A 247 -1.95 -14.53 -11.08
C MET A 247 -1.32 -15.27 -9.89
N VAL A 248 -0.69 -16.42 -10.12
CA VAL A 248 -0.01 -17.20 -9.09
C VAL A 248 1.13 -16.39 -8.46
N GLY A 249 1.97 -15.74 -9.28
CA GLY A 249 3.05 -14.88 -8.80
C GLY A 249 2.55 -13.73 -7.92
N MET A 250 1.48 -13.05 -8.34
CA MET A 250 0.89 -11.95 -7.57
C MET A 250 0.23 -12.44 -6.27
N VAL A 251 -0.47 -13.58 -6.29
CA VAL A 251 -1.04 -14.19 -5.06
C VAL A 251 0.06 -14.57 -4.06
N ILE A 252 1.14 -15.21 -4.50
CA ILE A 252 2.30 -15.52 -3.64
C ILE A 252 2.88 -14.24 -3.05
N GLN A 253 2.99 -13.18 -3.86
CA GLN A 253 3.46 -11.87 -3.41
C GLN A 253 2.56 -11.30 -2.29
N GLY A 254 1.24 -11.45 -2.43
CA GLY A 254 0.25 -11.08 -1.42
C GLY A 254 0.41 -11.83 -0.11
N VAL A 255 0.57 -13.15 -0.18
CA VAL A 255 0.83 -14.01 0.99
C VAL A 255 2.09 -13.55 1.74
N ALA A 256 3.15 -13.23 1.00
CA ALA A 256 4.41 -12.75 1.56
C ALA A 256 4.32 -11.31 2.13
N LYS A 257 3.44 -10.45 1.59
CA LYS A 257 3.19 -9.07 2.06
C LYS A 257 2.57 -9.04 3.45
N SER A 258 1.65 -9.95 3.74
CA SER A 258 0.88 -10.04 4.99
C SER A 258 1.74 -9.94 6.28
N PRO A 259 2.69 -10.84 6.52
CA PRO A 259 3.58 -10.78 7.69
C PRO A 259 4.50 -9.57 7.72
N ARG A 260 4.95 -9.11 6.55
CA ARG A 260 5.85 -7.97 6.47
C ARG A 260 5.18 -6.70 7.00
N THR A 261 3.89 -6.51 6.74
CA THR A 261 3.14 -5.35 7.21
C THR A 261 2.82 -5.44 8.71
N SER A 262 2.43 -6.63 9.19
CA SER A 262 1.95 -6.80 10.58
C SER A 262 3.05 -7.06 11.61
N LEU A 263 4.09 -7.83 11.27
CA LEU A 263 5.09 -8.29 12.24
C LEU A 263 6.23 -7.30 12.46
N ILE A 264 6.55 -6.48 11.46
CA ILE A 264 7.67 -5.52 11.57
C ILE A 264 7.41 -4.48 12.65
N THR A 265 6.19 -3.94 12.71
CA THR A 265 5.75 -2.96 13.70
C THR A 265 5.87 -3.53 15.10
N ALA A 266 5.35 -4.74 15.31
CA ALA A 266 5.44 -5.46 16.57
C ALA A 266 6.89 -5.77 16.97
N PHE A 267 7.74 -6.18 16.03
CA PHE A 267 9.13 -6.50 16.32
C PHE A 267 9.93 -5.27 16.75
N VAL A 268 9.83 -4.18 15.98
CA VAL A 268 10.53 -2.92 16.30
C VAL A 268 10.05 -2.40 17.65
N ASP A 269 8.73 -2.30 17.85
CA ASP A 269 8.20 -1.78 19.11
C ASP A 269 8.63 -2.59 20.33
N ASN A 270 8.68 -3.92 20.23
CA ASN A 270 9.10 -4.78 21.34
C ASN A 270 10.62 -4.74 21.65
N ASN A 271 11.44 -4.30 20.71
CA ASN A 271 12.90 -4.37 20.82
C ASN A 271 13.58 -3.01 21.01
N VAL A 272 12.85 -1.91 20.85
CA VAL A 272 13.36 -0.57 21.13
C VAL A 272 13.50 -0.36 22.66
N LYS A 273 14.70 0.07 23.10
CA LYS A 273 14.98 0.37 24.52
C LYS A 273 14.18 1.58 25.03
N ASP A 274 14.02 2.59 24.19
CA ASP A 274 13.37 3.86 24.48
C ASP A 274 12.20 4.06 23.50
N LYS A 275 10.97 3.87 23.98
CA LYS A 275 9.74 3.89 23.15
C LYS A 275 9.59 5.17 22.33
N SER A 276 10.22 6.28 22.72
CA SER A 276 10.24 7.50 21.92
C SER A 276 10.95 7.32 20.56
N LYS A 277 11.89 6.38 20.45
CA LYS A 277 12.65 6.06 19.24
C LYS A 277 11.96 5.05 18.32
N THR A 278 10.87 4.41 18.75
CA THR A 278 10.09 3.48 17.91
C THR A 278 9.60 4.17 16.64
N ALA A 279 9.13 5.41 16.77
CA ALA A 279 8.67 6.20 15.63
C ALA A 279 9.79 6.49 14.61
N LEU A 280 11.04 6.67 15.05
CA LEU A 280 12.18 6.89 14.17
C LEU A 280 12.52 5.64 13.35
N PHE A 281 12.63 4.47 13.99
CA PHE A 281 12.91 3.21 13.28
C PHE A 281 11.79 2.84 12.30
N MET A 282 10.53 2.98 12.73
CA MET A 282 9.37 2.73 11.86
C MET A 282 9.29 3.74 10.72
N GLY A 283 9.54 5.03 11.00
CA GLY A 283 9.58 6.08 9.98
C GLY A 283 10.61 5.77 8.89
N PHE A 284 11.82 5.34 9.28
CA PHE A 284 12.87 4.97 8.33
C PHE A 284 12.46 3.78 7.43
N ILE A 285 11.88 2.72 8.02
CA ILE A 285 11.38 1.55 7.26
C ILE A 285 10.29 1.96 6.26
N VAL A 286 9.32 2.77 6.71
CA VAL A 286 8.21 3.22 5.86
C VAL A 286 8.69 4.12 4.72
N THR A 287 9.60 5.06 5.00
CA THR A 287 10.18 5.93 3.97
C THR A 287 10.89 5.11 2.90
N MET A 288 11.73 4.14 3.27
CA MET A 288 12.39 3.25 2.29
C MET A 288 11.39 2.43 1.47
N GLY A 289 10.26 2.04 2.08
CA GLY A 289 9.15 1.42 1.34
C GLY A 289 8.48 2.35 0.32
N ILE A 290 8.35 3.65 0.62
CA ILE A 290 7.77 4.66 -0.28
C ILE A 290 8.71 4.98 -1.46
N PHE A 291 10.04 4.85 -1.27
CA PHE A 291 11.00 4.92 -2.39
C PHE A 291 10.87 3.76 -3.38
N GLY A 292 10.22 2.65 -2.99
CA GLY A 292 9.98 1.48 -3.83
C GLY A 292 9.34 1.80 -5.19
N PRO A 293 8.12 2.40 -5.21
CA PRO A 293 7.46 2.85 -6.44
C PRO A 293 8.34 3.73 -7.34
N SER A 294 9.07 4.69 -6.76
CA SER A 294 9.98 5.56 -7.51
C SER A 294 11.05 4.76 -8.24
N MET A 295 11.68 3.82 -7.55
CA MET A 295 12.69 2.94 -8.13
C MET A 295 12.08 2.03 -9.21
N ALA A 296 10.85 1.57 -9.03
CA ALA A 296 10.14 0.72 -9.98
C ALA A 296 9.90 1.42 -11.31
N PHE A 297 9.43 2.67 -11.27
CA PHE A 297 9.23 3.48 -12.47
C PHE A 297 10.54 3.95 -13.11
N LEU A 298 11.54 4.38 -12.33
CA LEU A 298 12.84 4.80 -12.89
C LEU A 298 13.56 3.66 -13.60
N LEU A 299 13.76 2.52 -12.92
CA LEU A 299 14.42 1.36 -13.51
C LEU A 299 13.52 0.66 -14.54
N GLY A 300 12.19 0.69 -14.34
CA GLY A 300 11.23 0.28 -15.35
C GLY A 300 11.39 1.05 -16.65
N GLY A 301 11.61 2.36 -16.59
CA GLY A 301 11.91 3.16 -17.78
C GLY A 301 13.19 2.75 -18.48
N VAL A 302 14.26 2.46 -17.73
CA VAL A 302 15.52 1.93 -18.28
C VAL A 302 15.27 0.60 -19.00
N PHE A 303 14.57 -0.34 -18.36
CA PHE A 303 14.28 -1.65 -18.94
C PHE A 303 13.32 -1.57 -20.14
N SER A 304 12.36 -0.64 -20.15
CA SER A 304 11.47 -0.41 -21.30
C SER A 304 12.19 0.17 -22.52
N ARG A 305 13.38 0.78 -22.33
CA ARG A 305 14.25 1.25 -23.43
C ARG A 305 15.10 0.14 -24.04
N LEU A 306 15.21 -1.01 -23.38
CA LEU A 306 15.90 -2.18 -23.91
C LEU A 306 14.89 -3.07 -24.65
N PRO A 307 15.24 -3.64 -25.82
CA PRO A 307 14.37 -4.57 -26.51
C PRO A 307 14.23 -5.85 -25.69
N VAL A 308 13.10 -6.54 -25.82
CA VAL A 308 12.74 -7.72 -25.01
C VAL A 308 13.82 -8.82 -25.00
N ASP A 309 14.49 -9.05 -26.13
CA ASP A 309 15.54 -10.07 -26.29
C ASP A 309 16.97 -9.53 -26.06
N LEU A 310 17.10 -8.26 -25.65
CA LEU A 310 18.36 -7.57 -25.40
C LEU A 310 19.33 -7.50 -26.60
N LYS A 311 18.86 -7.87 -27.80
CA LYS A 311 19.58 -7.79 -29.06
C LYS A 311 19.18 -6.52 -29.81
N ASP A 312 20.16 -5.89 -30.45
CA ASP A 312 19.85 -4.78 -31.36
C ASP A 312 19.16 -5.32 -32.60
N ILE A 313 17.93 -4.87 -32.81
CA ILE A 313 17.05 -5.24 -33.91
C ILE A 313 16.86 -4.09 -34.90
N GLY A 314 17.60 -2.98 -34.74
CA GLY A 314 17.48 -1.78 -35.58
C GLY A 314 16.13 -1.06 -35.43
N LEU A 315 15.33 -1.40 -34.41
CA LEU A 315 14.08 -0.73 -34.08
C LEU A 315 14.32 0.34 -33.01
N THR A 316 13.46 1.36 -33.00
CA THR A 316 13.48 2.39 -31.96
C THR A 316 12.32 2.15 -30.97
N PRO A 317 12.40 2.66 -29.72
CA PRO A 317 11.28 2.58 -28.77
C PRO A 317 9.99 3.30 -29.17
N LYS A 318 9.97 3.99 -30.33
CA LYS A 318 8.77 4.58 -30.94
C LYS A 318 8.08 3.62 -31.93
N ASP A 319 8.78 2.59 -32.41
CA ASP A 319 8.22 1.62 -33.36
C ASP A 319 7.06 0.85 -32.70
N PRO A 320 5.91 0.66 -33.37
CA PRO A 320 4.75 -0.06 -32.81
C PRO A 320 5.09 -1.47 -32.31
N ARG A 321 6.07 -2.14 -32.95
CA ARG A 321 6.55 -3.50 -32.62
C ARG A 321 7.46 -3.54 -31.41
N TRP A 322 7.85 -2.38 -30.88
CA TRP A 322 8.74 -2.33 -29.73
C TRP A 322 8.08 -2.92 -28.48
N ILE A 323 8.72 -3.94 -27.92
CA ILE A 323 8.39 -4.54 -26.63
C ILE A 323 9.62 -4.37 -25.73
N GLY A 324 9.41 -3.71 -24.59
CA GLY A 324 10.47 -3.50 -23.59
C GLY A 324 10.85 -4.79 -22.86
N ALA A 325 12.05 -4.85 -22.30
CA ALA A 325 12.55 -5.96 -21.49
C ALA A 325 11.86 -6.06 -20.11
N TRP A 326 10.55 -6.30 -20.12
CA TRP A 326 9.67 -6.31 -18.95
C TRP A 326 10.02 -7.41 -17.93
N TRP A 327 10.69 -8.48 -18.33
CA TRP A 327 11.08 -9.59 -17.44
C TRP A 327 12.30 -9.24 -16.57
N LEU A 328 13.12 -8.28 -17.00
CA LEU A 328 14.43 -8.02 -16.41
C LEU A 328 14.33 -7.50 -14.97
N GLY A 329 13.39 -6.61 -14.68
CA GLY A 329 13.22 -6.10 -13.32
C GLY A 329 12.69 -7.15 -12.35
N PHE A 330 11.86 -8.09 -12.80
CA PHE A 330 11.43 -9.23 -11.98
C PHE A 330 12.62 -10.09 -11.55
N VAL A 331 13.59 -10.31 -12.44
CA VAL A 331 14.85 -11.01 -12.13
C VAL A 331 15.70 -10.18 -11.17
N VAL A 332 15.97 -8.92 -11.48
CA VAL A 332 16.86 -8.05 -10.68
C VAL A 332 16.33 -7.87 -9.25
N PHE A 333 15.06 -7.46 -9.10
CA PHE A 333 14.48 -7.21 -7.78
C PHE A 333 14.09 -8.51 -7.06
N GLY A 334 13.74 -9.56 -7.80
CA GLY A 334 13.49 -10.91 -7.27
C GLY A 334 14.74 -11.50 -6.63
N ILE A 335 15.84 -11.62 -7.39
CA ILE A 335 17.13 -12.09 -6.88
C ILE A 335 17.67 -11.19 -5.78
N GLY A 336 17.57 -9.86 -5.95
CA GLY A 336 17.94 -8.91 -4.90
C GLY A 336 17.20 -9.18 -3.59
N SER A 337 15.89 -9.40 -3.64
CA SER A 337 15.08 -9.71 -2.45
C SER A 337 15.48 -11.04 -1.81
N LEU A 338 15.82 -12.05 -2.62
CA LEU A 338 16.34 -13.33 -2.11
C LEU A 338 17.67 -13.15 -1.37
N ILE A 339 18.61 -12.39 -1.93
CA ILE A 339 19.92 -12.12 -1.30
C ILE A 339 19.72 -11.37 0.03
N PHE A 340 18.93 -10.30 0.04
CA PHE A 340 18.70 -9.50 1.24
C PHE A 340 17.79 -10.19 2.27
N SER A 341 17.11 -11.29 1.92
CA SER A 341 16.40 -12.12 2.89
C SER A 341 17.34 -12.90 3.80
N ILE A 342 18.52 -13.30 3.31
CA ILE A 342 19.46 -14.17 4.01
C ILE A 342 19.95 -13.54 5.33
N PRO A 343 20.46 -12.29 5.36
CA PRO A 343 20.88 -11.65 6.60
C PRO A 343 19.77 -11.54 7.66
N ILE A 344 18.51 -11.41 7.23
CA ILE A 344 17.37 -11.24 8.15
C ILE A 344 17.17 -12.48 9.04
N PHE A 345 17.47 -13.68 8.52
CA PHE A 345 17.34 -14.93 9.27
C PHE A 345 18.30 -15.06 10.46
N PHE A 346 19.43 -14.34 10.43
CA PHE A 346 20.46 -14.43 11.46
C PHE A 346 20.20 -13.53 12.66
N PHE A 347 19.25 -12.58 12.59
CA PHE A 347 18.99 -11.70 13.72
C PHE A 347 18.30 -12.44 14.89
N PRO A 348 18.61 -12.08 16.15
CA PRO A 348 18.05 -12.73 17.33
C PRO A 348 16.56 -12.44 17.50
N ARG A 349 15.85 -13.32 18.21
CA ARG A 349 14.42 -13.18 18.52
C ARG A 349 14.12 -11.89 19.26
N ASN A 350 14.96 -11.54 20.23
CA ASN A 350 14.85 -10.33 21.02
C ASN A 350 16.25 -9.73 21.23
N PHE A 351 16.37 -8.41 21.11
CA PHE A 351 17.56 -7.64 21.49
C PHE A 351 17.54 -7.25 22.98
N ARG A 352 16.47 -7.56 23.70
CA ARG A 352 16.27 -7.29 25.13
C ARG A 352 15.77 -8.54 25.85
N LYS A 353 16.19 -8.74 27.11
CA LYS A 353 15.49 -9.62 28.05
C LYS A 353 14.12 -8.98 28.33
N GLN A 354 13.03 -9.63 27.91
CA GLN A 354 11.69 -9.20 28.30
C GLN A 354 11.57 -9.39 29.81
N THR A 355 11.41 -8.30 30.57
CA THR A 355 10.70 -8.39 31.85
C THR A 355 9.33 -8.97 31.50
N ILE A 356 8.98 -10.11 32.10
CA ILE A 356 7.66 -10.70 31.96
C ILE A 356 6.70 -9.69 32.61
N GLU A 357 6.22 -8.71 31.83
CA GLU A 357 4.98 -8.04 32.18
C GLU A 357 3.91 -9.12 32.06
N TYR A 358 3.36 -9.50 33.21
CA TYR A 358 2.19 -10.36 33.31
C TYR A 358 0.99 -9.57 32.75
N HIS A 359 0.97 -9.38 31.43
CA HIS A 359 -0.21 -8.91 30.74
C HIS A 359 -1.20 -10.06 30.79
N ASP A 360 -2.29 -9.84 31.54
CA ASP A 360 -3.43 -10.74 31.71
C ASP A 360 -3.66 -11.58 30.46
N ASP A 361 -3.14 -12.81 30.46
CA ASP A 361 -3.16 -13.72 29.33
C ASP A 361 -4.54 -14.38 29.32
N LYS A 362 -5.59 -13.55 29.18
CA LYS A 362 -6.93 -14.02 28.88
C LYS A 362 -6.81 -14.92 27.66
N GLY A 363 -7.17 -16.19 27.85
CA GLY A 363 -7.00 -17.25 26.85
C GLY A 363 -7.59 -16.88 25.50
N LEU A 364 -7.12 -17.52 24.42
CA LEU A 364 -7.58 -17.30 23.04
C LEU A 364 -9.11 -17.21 22.93
N MET A 365 -9.82 -18.07 23.65
CA MET A 365 -11.28 -18.09 23.70
C MET A 365 -11.88 -16.79 24.25
N CYS A 366 -11.25 -16.15 25.22
CA CYS A 366 -11.71 -14.88 25.80
C CYS A 366 -11.45 -13.70 24.84
N LYS A 367 -10.32 -13.71 24.11
CA LYS A 367 -10.01 -12.71 23.06
C LYS A 367 -10.89 -12.87 21.82
N VAL A 368 -11.16 -14.10 21.38
CA VAL A 368 -12.07 -14.41 20.27
C VAL A 368 -13.52 -14.10 20.65
N LYS A 369 -13.95 -14.38 21.89
CA LYS A 369 -15.29 -13.99 22.37
C LYS A 369 -15.44 -12.48 22.57
N ALA A 370 -14.36 -11.76 22.91
CA ALA A 370 -14.36 -10.30 23.01
C ALA A 370 -14.30 -9.59 21.64
N PHE A 371 -13.77 -10.26 20.60
CA PHE A 371 -13.60 -9.68 19.28
C PHE A 371 -14.90 -9.16 18.63
N PRO A 372 -16.03 -9.91 18.61
CA PRO A 372 -17.30 -9.40 18.11
C PRO A 372 -17.79 -8.16 18.87
N LYS A 373 -17.57 -8.10 20.18
CA LYS A 373 -17.97 -6.97 21.02
C LYS A 373 -17.16 -5.72 20.69
N SER A 374 -15.83 -5.83 20.57
CA SER A 374 -14.97 -4.75 20.11
C SER A 374 -15.34 -4.33 18.69
N LEU A 375 -15.49 -5.27 17.75
CA LEU A 375 -15.86 -4.96 16.37
C LEU A 375 -17.19 -4.20 16.29
N CYS A 376 -18.21 -4.65 17.04
CA CYS A 376 -19.50 -3.96 17.13
C CYS A 376 -19.32 -2.52 17.63
N ARG A 377 -18.51 -2.31 18.67
CA ARG A 377 -18.19 -0.98 19.21
C ARG A 377 -17.49 -0.09 18.18
N LEU A 378 -16.50 -0.60 17.44
CA LEU A 378 -15.84 0.14 16.36
C LEU A 378 -16.82 0.50 15.25
N THR A 379 -17.64 -0.45 14.78
CA THR A 379 -18.63 -0.20 13.73
C THR A 379 -19.76 0.74 14.17
N ARG A 380 -19.90 0.97 15.48
CA ARG A 380 -20.85 1.93 16.05
C ARG A 380 -20.22 3.29 16.36
N SER A 381 -18.89 3.43 16.25
CA SER A 381 -18.20 4.73 16.34
C SER A 381 -18.34 5.48 15.03
N PRO A 382 -19.20 6.52 14.94
CA PRO A 382 -19.59 7.10 13.66
C PRO A 382 -18.44 7.84 12.99
N VAL A 383 -17.60 8.56 13.75
CA VAL A 383 -16.44 9.28 13.21
C VAL A 383 -15.41 8.29 12.65
N TYR A 384 -15.19 7.17 13.34
CA TYR A 384 -14.28 6.12 12.86
C TYR A 384 -14.79 5.49 11.55
N VAL A 385 -16.05 5.08 11.50
CA VAL A 385 -16.64 4.45 10.30
C VAL A 385 -16.65 5.40 9.11
N LEU A 386 -17.06 6.66 9.29
CA LEU A 386 -17.04 7.65 8.22
C LEU A 386 -15.61 7.93 7.72
N SER A 387 -14.64 8.04 8.63
CA SER A 387 -13.24 8.25 8.26
C SER A 387 -12.66 7.03 7.55
N LEU A 388 -13.06 5.82 7.94
CA LEU A 388 -12.68 4.57 7.31
C LEU A 388 -13.26 4.47 5.90
N LEU A 389 -14.55 4.81 5.72
CA LEU A 389 -15.20 4.85 4.43
C LEU A 389 -14.52 5.86 3.50
N ALA A 390 -14.22 7.06 4.00
CA ALA A 390 -13.53 8.10 3.23
C ALA A 390 -12.16 7.65 2.74
N VAL A 391 -11.35 6.98 3.58
CA VAL A 391 -10.04 6.47 3.15
C VAL A 391 -10.17 5.31 2.15
N CYS A 392 -11.19 4.46 2.28
CA CYS A 392 -11.45 3.39 1.30
C CYS A 392 -11.80 3.96 -0.07
N VAL A 393 -12.72 4.93 -0.12
CA VAL A 393 -13.10 5.64 -1.36
C VAL A 393 -11.87 6.33 -1.98
N LEU A 394 -11.09 7.05 -1.18
CA LEU A 394 -9.88 7.71 -1.68
C LEU A 394 -8.86 6.72 -2.26
N LEU A 395 -8.62 5.60 -1.57
CA LEU A 395 -7.65 4.59 -2.01
C LEU A 395 -8.11 3.83 -3.25
N PHE A 396 -9.42 3.67 -3.46
CA PHE A 396 -9.95 3.12 -4.72
C PHE A 396 -9.51 3.94 -5.94
N GLY A 397 -9.63 5.27 -5.85
CA GLY A 397 -9.16 6.15 -6.93
C GLY A 397 -7.64 6.15 -7.07
N ILE A 398 -6.91 6.20 -5.94
CA ILE A 398 -5.44 6.23 -5.95
C ILE A 398 -4.87 4.94 -6.54
N SER A 399 -5.38 3.76 -6.17
CA SER A 399 -4.87 2.48 -6.65
C SER A 399 -5.10 2.29 -8.15
N GLY A 400 -6.30 2.65 -8.64
CA GLY A 400 -6.63 2.63 -10.07
C GLY A 400 -5.80 3.61 -10.88
N SER A 401 -5.67 4.86 -10.42
CA SER A 401 -4.81 5.86 -11.05
C SER A 401 -3.35 5.40 -11.06
N LEU A 402 -2.78 5.02 -9.91
CA LEU A 402 -1.38 4.60 -9.83
C LEU A 402 -1.06 3.48 -10.83
N THR A 403 -2.01 2.56 -11.03
CA THR A 403 -1.87 1.45 -11.95
C THR A 403 -1.82 1.90 -13.41
N PHE A 404 -2.73 2.77 -13.83
CA PHE A 404 -2.93 3.05 -15.26
C PHE A 404 -2.44 4.43 -15.71
N THR A 405 -1.90 5.26 -14.82
CA THR A 405 -1.28 6.54 -15.18
C THR A 405 -0.15 6.41 -16.23
N PRO A 406 0.75 5.39 -16.21
CA PRO A 406 1.74 5.23 -17.27
C PRO A 406 1.08 5.08 -18.64
N LYS A 407 0.13 4.15 -18.75
CA LYS A 407 -0.65 3.91 -19.97
C LYS A 407 -1.43 5.15 -20.42
N TYR A 408 -2.03 5.89 -19.48
CA TYR A 408 -2.69 7.17 -19.78
C TYR A 408 -1.72 8.17 -20.42
N ILE A 409 -0.53 8.37 -19.84
CA ILE A 409 0.45 9.35 -20.37
C ILE A 409 1.00 8.90 -21.73
N GLU A 410 1.25 7.59 -21.90
CA GLU A 410 1.70 7.02 -23.17
C GLU A 410 0.74 7.35 -24.31
N HIS A 411 -0.57 7.16 -24.11
CA HIS A 411 -1.57 7.39 -25.14
C HIS A 411 -2.03 8.85 -25.24
N GLN A 412 -2.22 9.56 -24.13
CA GLN A 412 -2.70 10.95 -24.13
C GLN A 412 -1.69 11.92 -24.77
N PHE A 413 -0.39 11.67 -24.56
CA PHE A 413 0.69 12.55 -24.99
C PHE A 413 1.61 11.91 -26.04
N THR A 414 1.27 10.74 -26.57
CA THR A 414 2.04 10.01 -27.60
C THR A 414 3.50 9.80 -27.18
N THR A 415 3.70 9.43 -25.92
CA THR A 415 5.05 9.29 -25.35
C THR A 415 5.44 7.82 -25.23
N PRO A 416 6.69 7.44 -25.55
CA PRO A 416 7.12 6.06 -25.42
C PRO A 416 7.22 5.66 -23.94
N ALA A 417 6.91 4.41 -23.62
CA ALA A 417 6.84 3.86 -22.27
C ALA A 417 8.07 4.19 -21.39
N TRP A 418 9.28 4.13 -21.96
CA TRP A 418 10.51 4.45 -21.22
C TRP A 418 10.53 5.89 -20.69
N LYS A 419 10.06 6.85 -21.50
CA LYS A 419 10.06 8.28 -21.15
C LYS A 419 9.00 8.54 -20.08
N THR A 420 7.81 7.96 -20.25
CA THR A 420 6.72 8.03 -19.29
C THR A 420 7.11 7.50 -17.92
N ASN A 421 7.70 6.31 -17.88
CA ASN A 421 8.16 5.68 -16.65
C ASN A 421 9.24 6.51 -15.93
N VAL A 422 10.20 7.10 -16.65
CA VAL A 422 11.21 7.99 -16.03
C VAL A 422 10.54 9.24 -15.44
N ILE A 423 9.61 9.86 -16.15
CA ILE A 423 8.85 11.04 -15.66
C ILE A 423 8.11 10.69 -14.37
N LEU A 424 7.37 9.59 -14.35
CA LEU A 424 6.63 9.13 -13.16
C LEU A 424 7.57 8.78 -12.01
N GLY A 425 8.72 8.17 -12.30
CA GLY A 425 9.74 7.87 -11.31
C GLY A 425 10.22 9.12 -10.58
N ILE A 426 10.59 10.17 -11.33
CA ILE A 426 11.00 11.48 -10.78
C ILE A 426 9.84 12.13 -10.02
N GLU A 427 8.64 12.12 -10.58
CA GLU A 427 7.43 12.68 -9.98
C GLU A 427 7.09 12.00 -8.64
N LYS A 428 7.23 10.67 -8.51
CA LYS A 428 7.03 9.98 -7.22
C LYS A 428 8.12 10.29 -6.19
N VAL A 429 9.38 10.49 -6.61
CA VAL A 429 10.45 10.93 -5.68
C VAL A 429 10.13 12.31 -5.12
N LEU A 430 9.82 13.27 -6.00
CA LEU A 430 9.63 14.66 -5.62
C LEU A 430 8.28 14.91 -4.96
N GLY A 431 7.21 14.26 -5.41
CA GLY A 431 5.86 14.43 -4.88
C GLY A 431 5.61 13.56 -3.65
N ALA A 432 5.58 12.23 -3.83
CA ALA A 432 5.11 11.31 -2.80
C ALA A 432 6.02 11.26 -1.55
N SER A 433 7.34 11.22 -1.75
CA SER A 433 8.28 11.08 -0.63
C SER A 433 8.38 12.37 0.21
N THR A 434 8.41 13.54 -0.44
CA THR A 434 8.48 14.82 0.27
C THR A 434 7.15 15.16 0.95
N GLY A 435 6.01 14.81 0.33
CA GLY A 435 4.68 15.05 0.87
C GLY A 435 4.46 14.32 2.19
N THR A 436 4.74 13.02 2.27
CA THR A 436 4.60 12.26 3.54
C THR A 436 5.51 12.82 4.64
N LEU A 437 6.76 13.15 4.32
CA LEU A 437 7.71 13.70 5.30
C LEU A 437 7.23 15.05 5.85
N LEU A 438 6.88 16.00 4.97
CA LEU A 438 6.40 17.32 5.37
C LEU A 438 5.04 17.25 6.08
N GLY A 439 4.14 16.36 5.64
CA GLY A 439 2.85 16.13 6.29
C GLY A 439 2.99 15.61 7.72
N GLY A 440 3.96 14.71 7.94
CA GLY A 440 4.33 14.23 9.27
C GLY A 440 4.88 15.36 10.16
N ILE A 441 5.89 16.09 9.67
CA ILE A 441 6.51 17.20 10.42
C ILE A 441 5.47 18.27 10.76
N PHE A 442 4.63 18.66 9.80
CA PHE A 442 3.60 19.69 9.99
C PHE A 442 2.57 19.25 11.04
N THR A 443 2.05 18.04 10.92
CA THR A 443 1.04 17.51 11.85
C THR A 443 1.60 17.38 13.28
N SER A 444 2.85 16.94 13.42
CA SER A 444 3.53 16.82 14.71
C SER A 444 3.83 18.18 15.35
N LYS A 445 4.32 19.17 14.58
CA LYS A 445 4.64 20.51 15.10
C LYS A 445 3.39 21.27 15.53
N MET A 446 2.31 21.18 14.76
CA MET A 446 1.06 21.88 15.06
C MET A 446 0.24 21.23 16.18
N LYS A 447 0.66 20.04 16.68
CA LYS A 447 -0.04 19.27 17.72
C LYS A 447 -1.56 19.20 17.46
N LEU A 448 -1.94 18.95 16.21
CA LEU A 448 -3.34 19.03 15.78
C LEU A 448 -4.21 18.08 16.62
N SER A 449 -5.38 18.55 17.05
CA SER A 449 -6.41 17.71 17.68
C SER A 449 -7.11 16.81 16.65
N ARG A 450 -8.01 15.92 17.09
CA ARG A 450 -8.84 15.09 16.19
C ARG A 450 -9.57 15.94 15.13
N GLN A 451 -10.21 17.03 15.56
CA GLN A 451 -10.88 17.97 14.66
C GLN A 451 -9.90 18.78 13.81
N GLY A 452 -8.74 19.16 14.37
CA GLY A 452 -7.68 19.83 13.61
C GLY A 452 -7.20 18.98 12.42
N CYS A 453 -7.00 17.68 12.64
CA CYS A 453 -6.66 16.73 11.57
C CYS A 453 -7.78 16.59 10.53
N LEU A 454 -9.05 16.53 10.95
CA LEU A 454 -10.20 16.50 10.04
C LEU A 454 -10.27 17.75 9.15
N LYS A 455 -10.19 18.95 9.75
CA LYS A 455 -10.20 20.24 9.02
C LYS A 455 -9.06 20.31 8.02
N LEU A 456 -7.84 19.93 8.42
CA LEU A 456 -6.67 19.89 7.55
C LEU A 456 -6.89 18.91 6.38
N LYS A 457 -7.34 17.68 6.66
CA LYS A 457 -7.57 16.66 5.63
C LYS A 457 -8.65 17.09 4.63
N ILE A 458 -9.73 17.72 5.10
CA ILE A 458 -10.79 18.27 4.25
C ILE A 458 -10.20 19.34 3.32
N ALA A 459 -9.46 20.31 3.86
CA ALA A 459 -8.83 21.37 3.07
C ALA A 459 -7.90 20.81 1.98
N ILE A 460 -7.06 19.83 2.33
CA ILE A 460 -6.18 19.17 1.37
C ILE A 460 -6.97 18.37 0.33
N THR A 461 -8.05 17.69 0.73
CA THR A 461 -8.87 16.90 -0.19
C THR A 461 -9.52 17.79 -1.25
N PHE A 462 -10.09 18.92 -0.85
CA PHE A 462 -10.65 19.89 -1.80
C PHE A 462 -9.58 20.58 -2.67
N LEU A 463 -8.41 20.91 -2.10
CA LEU A 463 -7.27 21.39 -2.89
C LEU A 463 -6.87 20.37 -3.96
N SER A 464 -6.78 19.09 -3.58
CA SER A 464 -6.45 18.02 -4.52
C SER A 464 -7.52 17.77 -5.57
N ALA A 465 -8.81 17.95 -5.23
CA ALA A 465 -9.91 17.87 -6.19
C ALA A 465 -9.85 19.03 -7.20
N GLY A 466 -9.49 20.24 -6.75
CA GLY A 466 -9.26 21.38 -7.64
C GLY A 466 -8.14 21.12 -8.65
N MET A 467 -7.03 20.51 -8.20
CA MET A 467 -5.93 20.11 -9.09
C MET A 467 -6.32 19.01 -10.07
N GLU A 468 -7.11 18.02 -9.63
CA GLU A 468 -7.69 17.01 -10.52
C GLU A 468 -8.58 17.65 -11.59
N GLY A 469 -9.34 18.69 -11.23
CA GLY A 469 -10.10 19.51 -12.17
C GLY A 469 -9.22 20.21 -13.21
N LEU A 470 -8.03 20.69 -12.82
CA LEU A 470 -7.07 21.28 -13.76
C LEU A 470 -6.51 20.26 -14.75
N SER A 471 -6.39 18.99 -14.37
CA SER A 471 -5.90 17.93 -15.27
C SER A 471 -6.77 17.73 -16.52
N PHE A 472 -8.05 18.10 -16.50
CA PHE A 472 -8.90 18.07 -17.69
C PHE A 472 -8.43 19.01 -18.80
N ILE A 473 -7.82 20.13 -18.44
CA ILE A 473 -7.38 21.18 -19.38
C ILE A 473 -6.19 20.66 -20.20
N PHE A 474 -5.30 19.89 -19.56
CA PHE A 474 -4.08 19.41 -20.17
C PHE A 474 -4.31 18.10 -20.94
N GLY A 475 -4.74 18.22 -22.20
CA GLY A 475 -4.74 17.11 -23.14
C GLY A 475 -4.26 17.56 -24.52
N CYS A 476 -3.67 16.63 -25.26
CA CYS A 476 -3.29 16.86 -26.65
C CYS A 476 -4.52 16.74 -27.57
N PRO A 477 -4.50 17.42 -28.74
CA PRO A 477 -5.50 17.21 -29.76
C PRO A 477 -5.47 15.76 -30.26
N ARG A 478 -6.63 15.26 -30.73
CA ARG A 478 -6.75 13.93 -31.33
C ARG A 478 -5.72 13.76 -32.44
N ILE A 479 -5.00 12.65 -32.40
CA ILE A 479 -4.08 12.28 -33.48
C ILE A 479 -4.95 11.95 -34.69
N LYS A 480 -4.79 12.71 -35.77
CA LYS A 480 -5.46 12.43 -37.03
C LYS A 480 -4.76 11.24 -37.68
N ILE A 481 -5.51 10.17 -37.91
CA ILE A 481 -5.05 8.97 -38.62
C ILE A 481 -5.87 8.89 -39.91
N ASN A 482 -5.19 8.97 -41.04
CA ASN A 482 -5.81 8.89 -42.36
C ASN A 482 -6.02 7.42 -42.76
N ASN A 483 -7.00 7.18 -43.62
CA ASN A 483 -7.32 5.87 -44.21
C ASN A 483 -7.60 4.77 -43.17
N ILE A 484 -8.35 5.10 -42.12
CA ILE A 484 -8.87 4.11 -41.17
C ILE A 484 -9.78 3.17 -41.96
N ALA A 485 -9.42 1.87 -42.01
CA ALA A 485 -10.25 0.85 -42.62
C ALA A 485 -11.61 0.84 -41.91
N ALA A 486 -12.65 1.36 -42.57
CA ALA A 486 -14.00 1.27 -42.05
C ALA A 486 -14.44 -0.20 -42.18
N SER A 487 -14.57 -0.86 -41.03
CA SER A 487 -15.09 -2.22 -40.98
C SER A 487 -16.50 -2.26 -41.60
N ASN A 488 -16.63 -3.08 -42.65
CA ASN A 488 -17.89 -3.62 -43.19
C ASN A 488 -19.00 -2.64 -43.63
N GLN A 489 -18.72 -1.66 -44.50
CA GLN A 489 -19.70 -1.21 -45.51
C GLN A 489 -19.02 -0.35 -46.58
N HIS A 490 -19.50 -0.48 -47.82
CA HIS A 490 -19.12 0.31 -48.98
C HIS A 490 -18.74 1.76 -48.63
N PHE A 491 -17.54 2.15 -49.04
CA PHE A 491 -17.07 3.52 -49.06
C PHE A 491 -18.09 4.43 -49.77
N ILE A 492 -18.89 5.17 -49.00
CA ILE A 492 -19.51 6.39 -49.49
C ILE A 492 -19.06 7.48 -48.53
N PHE A 493 -17.90 8.07 -48.82
CA PHE A 493 -17.57 9.42 -48.38
C PHE A 493 -18.13 10.36 -49.44
N PRO A 494 -19.28 11.04 -49.22
CA PRO A 494 -19.85 11.92 -50.23
C PRO A 494 -18.98 13.15 -50.51
N ASN A 495 -17.93 13.37 -49.72
CA ASN A 495 -16.96 14.47 -49.80
C ASN A 495 -15.56 14.02 -49.32
N ALA A 496 -15.03 12.88 -49.77
CA ALA A 496 -13.64 12.51 -49.49
C ALA A 496 -12.67 13.27 -50.39
N THR A 497 -11.58 13.77 -49.81
CA THR A 497 -10.44 14.34 -50.54
C THR A 497 -9.69 13.24 -51.31
N ALA A 498 -8.93 13.60 -52.36
CA ALA A 498 -8.11 12.63 -53.13
C ALA A 498 -7.14 11.81 -52.24
N LYS A 499 -6.78 12.35 -51.07
CA LYS A 499 -5.94 11.72 -50.04
C LYS A 499 -6.67 10.67 -49.20
N GLU A 500 -8.00 10.64 -49.22
CA GLU A 500 -8.84 9.65 -48.54
C GLU A 500 -9.31 8.53 -49.49
N GLN A 501 -8.99 8.64 -50.78
CA GLN A 501 -9.33 7.68 -51.85
C GLN A 501 -8.12 6.90 -52.38
N CYS A 502 -6.90 7.24 -51.95
CA CYS A 502 -5.69 6.55 -52.33
C CYS A 502 -5.60 5.19 -51.59
N GLY A 503 -5.12 4.14 -52.26
CA GLY A 503 -5.05 2.79 -51.68
C GLY A 503 -6.32 1.92 -51.79
N MET A 504 -7.40 2.40 -52.44
CA MET A 504 -8.56 1.55 -52.77
C MET A 504 -8.24 0.40 -53.74
N SER A 505 -7.11 0.51 -54.44
CA SER A 505 -6.54 -0.52 -55.32
C SER A 505 -5.91 -1.69 -54.55
N CYS A 506 -5.80 -1.60 -53.22
CA CYS A 506 -5.14 -2.55 -52.34
C CYS A 506 -6.18 -3.32 -51.52
N ASN A 507 -6.06 -4.65 -51.44
CA ASN A 507 -6.85 -5.46 -50.51
C ASN A 507 -6.15 -5.54 -49.14
N CYS A 508 -6.34 -4.52 -48.30
CA CYS A 508 -5.65 -4.41 -47.02
C CYS A 508 -6.38 -5.15 -45.89
N THR A 509 -5.60 -5.76 -44.99
CA THR A 509 -6.11 -6.31 -43.72
C THR A 509 -6.45 -5.18 -42.74
N GLU A 510 -7.35 -5.43 -41.79
CA GLU A 510 -7.70 -4.47 -40.73
C GLU A 510 -6.62 -4.34 -39.62
N GLU A 511 -5.36 -4.73 -39.88
CA GLU A 511 -4.29 -4.68 -38.89
C GLU A 511 -3.77 -3.24 -38.70
N TYR A 512 -3.87 -2.73 -37.48
CA TYR A 512 -3.37 -1.40 -37.14
C TYR A 512 -1.84 -1.41 -37.00
N PHE A 513 -1.17 -0.69 -37.90
CA PHE A 513 0.28 -0.53 -37.91
C PHE A 513 0.64 0.91 -38.32
N PRO A 514 0.61 1.86 -37.37
CA PRO A 514 0.69 3.27 -37.73
C PRO A 514 2.04 3.62 -38.34
N ILE A 515 2.01 4.44 -39.38
CA ILE A 515 3.19 5.00 -40.04
C ILE A 515 3.07 6.52 -40.14
N CYS A 516 4.22 7.19 -40.12
CA CYS A 516 4.37 8.62 -40.32
C CYS A 516 4.84 8.89 -41.75
N GLY A 517 4.02 9.55 -42.55
CA GLY A 517 4.42 9.94 -43.91
C GLY A 517 5.40 11.10 -43.93
N SER A 518 6.17 11.23 -45.01
CA SER A 518 7.05 12.37 -45.27
C SER A 518 6.31 13.71 -45.38
N ASP A 519 4.99 13.66 -45.51
CA ASP A 519 4.07 14.80 -45.45
C ASP A 519 3.71 15.24 -44.02
N GLY A 520 4.20 14.54 -42.99
CA GLY A 520 3.93 14.84 -41.58
C GLY A 520 2.59 14.33 -41.06
N GLU A 521 1.91 13.48 -41.83
CA GLU A 521 0.58 12.95 -41.48
C GLU A 521 0.66 11.45 -41.12
N ASN A 522 -0.25 10.99 -40.25
CA ASN A 522 -0.30 9.59 -39.84
C ASN A 522 -1.25 8.79 -40.71
N TYR A 523 -0.90 7.54 -40.99
CA TYR A 523 -1.73 6.59 -41.73
C TYR A 523 -1.94 5.32 -40.91
N PHE A 524 -3.09 4.66 -41.10
CA PHE A 524 -3.51 3.49 -40.33
C PHE A 524 -2.56 2.29 -40.47
N SER A 525 -2.10 2.03 -41.69
CA SER A 525 -1.15 0.98 -42.05
C SER A 525 -0.35 1.36 -43.32
N PRO A 526 0.80 0.71 -43.58
CA PRO A 526 1.53 0.88 -44.84
C PRO A 526 0.70 0.51 -46.08
N CYS A 527 -0.15 -0.52 -45.96
CA CYS A 527 -1.06 -0.93 -47.04
C CYS A 527 -2.10 0.14 -47.35
N THR A 528 -2.78 0.68 -46.32
CA THR A 528 -3.77 1.75 -46.48
C THR A 528 -3.16 3.08 -46.96
N ALA A 529 -1.84 3.23 -46.86
CA ALA A 529 -1.10 4.36 -47.44
C ALA A 529 -0.65 4.10 -48.90
N GLY A 530 -0.93 2.90 -49.45
CA GLY A 530 -0.55 2.51 -50.79
C GLY A 530 0.97 2.32 -50.98
N CYS A 531 1.72 2.02 -49.91
CA CYS A 531 3.16 1.76 -50.02
C CYS A 531 3.38 0.44 -50.77
N SER A 532 4.40 0.38 -51.65
CA SER A 532 4.72 -0.80 -52.47
C SER A 532 6.09 -1.42 -52.18
N ALA A 533 6.93 -0.76 -51.37
CA ALA A 533 8.22 -1.30 -50.96
C ALA A 533 8.57 -0.95 -49.50
N VAL A 534 9.31 -1.84 -48.84
CA VAL A 534 9.76 -1.68 -47.45
C VAL A 534 11.26 -1.97 -47.33
N ASN A 535 11.95 -1.16 -46.54
CA ASN A 535 13.33 -1.35 -46.13
C ASN A 535 13.45 -1.10 -44.61
N ASN A 536 13.51 -2.18 -43.82
CA ASN A 536 13.47 -2.16 -42.35
C ASN A 536 12.26 -1.42 -41.76
N THR A 537 12.41 -0.14 -41.43
CA THR A 537 11.40 0.74 -40.81
C THR A 537 10.93 1.84 -41.76
N ILE A 538 11.44 1.86 -43.00
CA ILE A 538 11.11 2.85 -44.02
C ILE A 538 10.28 2.19 -45.11
N TYR A 539 9.10 2.73 -45.35
CA TYR A 539 8.20 2.37 -46.44
C TYR A 539 8.36 3.39 -47.55
N SER A 540 8.27 2.94 -48.80
CA SER A 540 8.51 3.76 -49.98
C SER A 540 7.48 3.49 -51.06
N SER A 541 7.39 4.43 -52.00
CA SER A 541 6.43 4.39 -53.10
C SER A 541 4.99 4.29 -52.59
N CYS A 542 4.65 5.17 -51.64
CA CYS A 542 3.33 5.25 -51.02
C CYS A 542 2.43 6.21 -51.80
N GLU A 543 1.40 5.67 -52.46
CA GLU A 543 0.47 6.42 -53.30
C GLU A 543 -0.18 7.61 -52.57
N CYS A 544 -0.53 7.44 -51.30
CA CYS A 544 -1.22 8.45 -50.49
C CYS A 544 -0.36 9.64 -50.05
N ILE A 545 0.97 9.50 -50.10
CA ILE A 545 1.93 10.47 -49.56
C ILE A 545 2.54 11.33 -50.70
N GLY A 546 2.10 11.09 -51.95
CA GLY A 546 2.57 11.79 -53.15
C GLY A 546 3.57 10.96 -53.96
N HIS A 547 4.04 11.51 -55.09
CA HIS A 547 4.95 10.79 -55.99
C HIS A 547 6.31 10.55 -55.31
N ASN A 548 6.69 9.28 -55.13
CA ASN A 548 7.84 8.83 -54.31
C ASN A 548 7.75 9.16 -52.81
N GLY A 549 6.53 9.29 -52.27
CA GLY A 549 6.32 9.46 -50.83
C GLY A 549 6.94 8.31 -50.02
N THR A 550 7.64 8.65 -48.95
CA THR A 550 8.22 7.70 -47.99
C THR A 550 7.53 7.83 -46.65
N ALA A 551 7.46 6.74 -45.88
CA ALA A 551 6.94 6.77 -44.53
C ALA A 551 7.85 6.00 -43.57
N SER A 552 7.81 6.33 -42.29
CA SER A 552 8.53 5.60 -41.24
C SER A 552 7.56 4.92 -40.28
N SER A 553 7.98 3.80 -39.67
CA SER A 553 7.20 3.09 -38.65
C SER A 553 6.94 3.97 -37.42
N GLY A 554 5.70 3.97 -36.92
CA GLY A 554 5.26 4.74 -35.76
C GLY A 554 4.49 5.99 -36.14
N LEU A 555 4.00 6.70 -35.12
CA LEU A 555 3.29 7.96 -35.29
C LEU A 555 4.28 9.11 -35.47
N CYS A 556 3.88 10.13 -36.22
CA CYS A 556 4.62 11.37 -36.36
C CYS A 556 4.81 12.06 -35.01
N ASP A 557 5.94 12.76 -34.86
CA ASP A 557 6.20 13.54 -33.66
C ASP A 557 5.22 14.71 -33.57
N THR A 558 4.29 14.60 -32.63
CA THR A 558 3.37 15.68 -32.28
C THR A 558 3.96 16.52 -31.16
N ASP A 559 4.22 17.80 -31.44
CA ASP A 559 4.58 18.78 -30.40
C ASP A 559 3.35 19.08 -29.54
N CYS A 560 3.19 18.32 -28.45
CA CYS A 560 2.15 18.59 -27.46
C CYS A 560 2.70 19.42 -26.29
N PRO A 561 2.37 20.72 -26.18
CA PRO A 561 2.90 21.59 -25.14
C PRO A 561 2.34 21.27 -23.74
N TYR A 562 1.27 20.46 -23.67
CA TYR A 562 0.54 20.19 -22.43
C TYR A 562 1.11 19.06 -21.57
N LEU A 563 2.10 18.29 -22.05
CA LEU A 563 2.72 17.20 -21.29
C LEU A 563 3.37 17.69 -19.98
N TYR A 564 4.29 18.67 -20.06
CA TYR A 564 5.00 19.13 -18.87
C TYR A 564 4.11 19.90 -17.87
N PRO A 565 3.16 20.76 -18.31
CA PRO A 565 2.13 21.32 -17.43
C PRO A 565 1.31 20.23 -16.71
N TYR A 566 0.89 19.18 -17.42
CA TYR A 566 0.19 18.04 -16.81
C TYR A 566 1.03 17.38 -15.72
N VAL A 567 2.30 17.08 -16.01
CA VAL A 567 3.24 16.48 -15.04
C VAL A 567 3.42 17.37 -13.81
N GLY A 568 3.46 18.70 -13.99
CA GLY A 568 3.54 19.65 -12.87
C GLY A 568 2.32 19.59 -11.96
N VAL A 569 1.11 19.50 -12.52
CA VAL A 569 -0.13 19.34 -11.75
C VAL A 569 -0.20 17.96 -11.09
N ASP A 570 0.19 16.90 -11.78
CA ASP A 570 0.21 15.53 -11.23
C ASP A 570 1.19 15.43 -10.05
N LEU A 571 2.36 16.09 -10.13
CA LEU A 571 3.31 16.20 -9.03
C LEU A 571 2.70 16.88 -7.80
N LEU A 572 1.99 18.00 -7.98
CA LEU A 572 1.36 18.71 -6.87
C LEU A 572 0.18 17.90 -6.27
N LYS A 573 -0.56 17.17 -7.09
CA LYS A 573 -1.57 16.20 -6.65
C LYS A 573 -0.95 15.06 -5.83
N SER A 574 0.16 14.52 -6.30
CA SER A 574 0.94 13.48 -5.62
C SER A 574 1.45 13.96 -4.26
N PHE A 575 1.97 15.18 -4.20
CA PHE A 575 2.40 15.84 -2.96
C PHE A 575 1.25 16.02 -1.96
N THR A 576 0.16 16.66 -2.37
CA THR A 576 -0.98 16.92 -1.47
C THR A 576 -1.65 15.63 -0.99
N GLY A 577 -1.78 14.62 -1.87
CA GLY A 577 -2.30 13.30 -1.51
C GLY A 577 -1.47 12.66 -0.40
N THR A 578 -0.14 12.62 -0.55
CA THR A 578 0.76 11.99 0.42
C THR A 578 0.98 12.81 1.69
N PHE A 579 0.87 14.14 1.63
CA PHE A 579 0.86 15.03 2.80
C PHE A 579 -0.31 14.73 3.75
N SER A 580 -1.44 14.27 3.21
CA SER A 580 -2.63 13.94 4.00
C SER A 580 -2.60 12.57 4.70
N ILE A 581 -1.58 11.73 4.44
CA ILE A 581 -1.51 10.35 4.96
C ILE A 581 -1.45 10.35 6.50
N VAL A 582 -0.50 11.08 7.08
CA VAL A 582 -0.31 11.13 8.54
C VAL A 582 -1.53 11.70 9.28
N PRO A 583 -2.08 12.88 8.93
CA PRO A 583 -3.29 13.38 9.59
C PRO A 583 -4.48 12.44 9.36
N GLY A 584 -4.58 11.79 8.20
CA GLY A 584 -5.59 10.76 7.93
C GLY A 584 -5.51 9.56 8.89
N TYR A 585 -4.31 9.07 9.15
CA TYR A 585 -4.08 7.96 10.09
C TYR A 585 -4.38 8.36 11.54
N LEU A 586 -3.99 9.57 11.96
CA LEU A 586 -4.26 10.07 13.32
C LEU A 586 -5.75 10.27 13.62
N ILE A 587 -6.57 10.62 12.63
CA ILE A 587 -8.03 10.71 12.81
C ILE A 587 -8.58 9.36 13.27
N LEU A 588 -8.21 8.27 12.59
CA LEU A 588 -8.69 6.92 12.92
C LEU A 588 -8.23 6.48 14.32
N LEU A 589 -6.96 6.70 14.65
CA LEU A 589 -6.42 6.32 15.97
C LEU A 589 -7.04 7.10 17.13
N ARG A 590 -7.41 8.36 16.91
CA ARG A 590 -8.02 9.23 17.94
C ARG A 590 -9.54 9.10 18.00
N SER A 591 -10.15 8.28 17.15
CA SER A 591 -11.59 8.01 17.12
C SER A 591 -11.98 6.71 17.82
N VAL A 592 -11.01 6.02 18.44
CA VAL A 592 -11.19 4.72 19.11
C VAL A 592 -10.48 4.69 20.46
N PHE A 593 -10.95 3.84 21.37
CA PHE A 593 -10.31 3.62 22.67
C PHE A 593 -8.94 2.95 22.51
N GLU A 594 -8.04 3.18 23.46
CA GLU A 594 -6.71 2.55 23.50
C GLU A 594 -6.77 1.02 23.39
N GLU A 595 -7.75 0.39 24.06
CA GLU A 595 -7.97 -1.07 24.02
C GLU A 595 -8.36 -1.61 22.64
N ASP A 596 -8.91 -0.75 21.77
CA ASP A 596 -9.44 -1.12 20.45
C ASP A 596 -8.51 -0.75 19.29
N LYS A 597 -7.43 0.01 19.53
CA LYS A 597 -6.56 0.53 18.46
C LYS A 597 -5.99 -0.56 17.55
N ALA A 598 -5.57 -1.69 18.11
CA ALA A 598 -5.03 -2.80 17.32
C ALA A 598 -6.08 -3.40 16.37
N ILE A 599 -7.32 -3.55 16.85
CA ILE A 599 -8.44 -4.05 16.04
C ILE A 599 -8.83 -3.01 14.98
N ALA A 600 -8.79 -1.72 15.33
CA ALA A 600 -9.04 -0.62 14.40
C ALA A 600 -8.04 -0.61 13.24
N ILE A 601 -6.73 -0.73 13.53
CA ILE A 601 -5.69 -0.79 12.50
C ILE A 601 -5.87 -2.03 11.60
N GLY A 602 -6.23 -3.17 12.19
CA GLY A 602 -6.53 -4.39 11.44
C GLY A 602 -7.72 -4.23 10.49
N LEU A 603 -8.83 -3.68 10.99
CA LEU A 603 -10.03 -3.40 10.20
C LEU A 603 -9.77 -2.36 9.10
N MET A 604 -9.00 -1.31 9.42
CA MET A 604 -8.55 -0.33 8.42
C MET A 604 -7.76 -1.01 7.30
N SER A 605 -6.77 -1.84 7.64
CA SER A 605 -5.92 -2.51 6.65
C SER A 605 -6.71 -3.48 5.78
N PHE A 606 -7.64 -4.22 6.37
CA PHE A 606 -8.53 -5.11 5.63
C PHE A 606 -9.44 -4.34 4.66
N SER A 607 -10.19 -3.35 5.16
CA SER A 607 -11.16 -2.60 4.35
C SER A 607 -10.49 -1.80 3.23
N THR A 608 -9.33 -1.18 3.51
CA THR A 608 -8.58 -0.43 2.49
C THR A 608 -7.96 -1.33 1.42
N SER A 609 -7.59 -2.57 1.77
CA SER A 609 -7.09 -3.54 0.78
C SER A 609 -8.22 -4.07 -0.10
N PHE A 610 -9.38 -4.40 0.49
CA PHE A 610 -10.52 -4.96 -0.24
C PHE A 610 -11.24 -3.91 -1.11
N ILE A 611 -11.61 -2.76 -0.55
CA ILE A 611 -12.40 -1.72 -1.24
C ILE A 611 -11.51 -0.74 -2.02
N GLY A 612 -10.23 -0.59 -1.64
CA GLY A 612 -9.32 0.35 -2.27
C GLY A 612 -8.38 -0.34 -3.26
N TRP A 613 -7.39 -1.07 -2.74
CA TRP A 613 -6.28 -1.59 -3.54
C TRP A 613 -6.69 -2.70 -4.52
N MET A 614 -7.56 -3.62 -4.11
CA MET A 614 -7.99 -4.74 -4.94
C MET A 614 -8.93 -4.31 -6.08
N SER A 615 -9.93 -3.47 -5.78
CA SER A 615 -10.99 -3.08 -6.72
C SER A 615 -10.62 -1.95 -7.66
N GLY A 616 -9.71 -1.04 -7.27
CA GLY A 616 -9.33 0.11 -8.10
C GLY A 616 -8.70 -0.27 -9.44
N PRO A 617 -7.66 -1.14 -9.49
CA PRO A 617 -7.09 -1.61 -10.75
C PRO A 617 -8.13 -2.33 -11.63
N ILE A 618 -9.02 -3.13 -11.06
CA ILE A 618 -10.08 -3.82 -11.83
C ILE A 618 -11.01 -2.79 -12.50
N ALA A 619 -11.48 -1.80 -11.72
CA ALA A 619 -12.40 -0.79 -12.22
C ALA A 619 -11.74 0.12 -13.28
N PHE A 620 -10.51 0.60 -13.04
CA PHE A 620 -9.81 1.46 -13.99
C PHE A 620 -9.33 0.71 -15.24
N GLY A 621 -9.04 -0.59 -15.13
CA GLY A 621 -8.77 -1.43 -16.29
C GLY A 621 -10.00 -1.55 -17.19
N LEU A 622 -11.18 -1.80 -16.62
CA LEU A 622 -12.43 -1.81 -17.37
C LEU A 622 -12.74 -0.42 -17.97
N LEU A 623 -12.54 0.64 -17.20
CA LEU A 623 -12.75 2.02 -17.65
C LEU A 623 -11.92 2.36 -18.90
N LEU A 624 -10.66 1.96 -18.92
CA LEU A 624 -9.78 2.10 -20.09
C LEU A 624 -10.28 1.27 -21.27
N ASP A 625 -10.61 0.01 -21.06
CA ASP A 625 -11.13 -0.87 -22.12
C ASP A 625 -12.42 -0.29 -22.75
N LEU A 626 -13.25 0.41 -21.97
CA LEU A 626 -14.43 1.11 -22.48
C LEU A 626 -14.12 2.35 -23.34
N SER A 627 -12.89 2.88 -23.30
CA SER A 627 -12.43 3.99 -24.16
C SER A 627 -11.70 3.50 -25.41
N CYS A 628 -11.60 2.19 -25.60
CA CYS A 628 -10.96 1.62 -26.78
C CYS A 628 -11.81 1.83 -28.04
N THR A 629 -11.22 2.37 -29.10
CA THR A 629 -11.85 2.52 -30.40
C THR A 629 -11.48 1.39 -31.35
N HIS A 630 -10.22 0.91 -31.30
CA HIS A 630 -9.78 -0.21 -32.12
C HIS A 630 -9.03 -1.26 -31.29
N TRP A 631 -9.58 -2.47 -31.32
CA TRP A 631 -9.02 -3.67 -30.71
C TRP A 631 -8.12 -4.40 -31.68
N ALA A 632 -6.98 -4.91 -31.21
CA ALA A 632 -6.26 -5.92 -31.95
C ALA A 632 -7.04 -7.24 -31.92
N TRP A 633 -6.93 -7.97 -33.03
CA TRP A 633 -7.47 -9.32 -33.18
C TRP A 633 -6.33 -10.23 -33.59
N THR A 634 -6.02 -11.21 -32.76
CA THR A 634 -5.02 -12.22 -33.08
C THR A 634 -5.74 -13.54 -33.25
N CYS A 635 -5.82 -14.04 -34.50
CA CYS A 635 -6.52 -15.27 -34.83
C CYS A 635 -7.99 -15.34 -34.37
N GLY A 636 -8.74 -14.25 -34.57
CA GLY A 636 -10.15 -14.18 -34.20
C GLY A 636 -10.41 -14.01 -32.69
N VAL A 637 -9.36 -13.98 -31.87
CA VAL A 637 -9.44 -13.66 -30.44
C VAL A 637 -9.08 -12.19 -30.24
N ARG A 638 -9.94 -11.47 -29.52
CA ARG A 638 -9.71 -10.07 -29.12
C ARG A 638 -8.51 -10.00 -28.18
N SER A 639 -7.54 -9.14 -28.48
CA SER A 639 -6.33 -8.94 -27.68
C SER A 639 -6.28 -7.54 -27.06
N GLU A 640 -5.10 -6.91 -26.97
CA GLU A 640 -4.93 -5.56 -26.45
C GLU A 640 -5.64 -4.51 -27.31
N CYS A 641 -6.00 -3.39 -26.68
CA CYS A 641 -6.47 -2.24 -27.43
C CYS A 641 -5.29 -1.48 -28.04
N GLN A 642 -5.35 -1.21 -29.34
CA GLN A 642 -4.29 -0.51 -30.07
C GLN A 642 -4.53 1.00 -30.18
N LEU A 643 -5.81 1.41 -30.29
CA LEU A 643 -6.19 2.82 -30.39
C LEU A 643 -7.30 3.15 -29.38
N TYR A 644 -7.09 4.23 -28.63
CA TYR A 644 -8.02 4.76 -27.64
C TYR A 644 -8.58 6.11 -28.11
N ASP A 645 -9.84 6.40 -27.79
CA ASP A 645 -10.33 7.77 -27.83
C ASP A 645 -9.75 8.52 -26.63
N ILE A 646 -8.76 9.37 -26.89
CA ILE A 646 -8.02 10.10 -25.85
C ILE A 646 -8.91 11.10 -25.09
N GLU A 647 -9.97 11.64 -25.69
CA GLU A 647 -10.85 12.59 -25.01
C GLU A 647 -11.77 11.87 -24.03
N ASP A 648 -12.35 10.76 -24.48
CA ASP A 648 -13.18 9.90 -23.64
C ASP A 648 -12.35 9.26 -22.52
N MET A 649 -11.13 8.80 -22.82
CA MET A 649 -10.19 8.29 -21.83
C MET A 649 -9.87 9.34 -20.75
N ARG A 650 -9.54 10.58 -21.16
CA ARG A 650 -9.29 11.70 -20.24
C ARG A 650 -10.51 11.99 -19.37
N LEU A 651 -11.70 12.08 -19.98
CA LEU A 651 -12.94 12.36 -19.26
C LEU A 651 -13.27 11.27 -18.23
N LYS A 652 -13.17 10.00 -18.63
CA LYS A 652 -13.48 8.87 -17.75
C LYS A 652 -12.49 8.76 -16.60
N ILE A 653 -11.18 8.86 -16.84
CA ILE A 653 -10.15 8.72 -15.80
C ILE A 653 -10.23 9.88 -14.81
N HIS A 654 -10.09 11.12 -15.28
CA HIS A 654 -10.09 12.29 -14.40
C HIS A 654 -11.47 12.57 -13.83
N GLY A 655 -12.55 12.24 -14.54
CA GLY A 655 -13.93 12.30 -14.04
C GLY A 655 -14.15 11.36 -12.87
N THR A 656 -13.75 10.10 -13.01
CA THR A 656 -13.85 9.12 -11.93
C THR A 656 -13.02 9.55 -10.72
N LEU A 657 -11.79 10.03 -10.93
CA LEU A 657 -10.93 10.51 -9.84
C LEU A 657 -11.52 11.74 -9.14
N LEU A 658 -12.05 12.70 -9.89
CA LEU A 658 -12.69 13.88 -9.33
C LEU A 658 -13.93 13.49 -8.51
N SER A 659 -14.80 12.62 -9.04
CA SER A 659 -15.97 12.11 -8.31
C SER A 659 -15.58 11.40 -7.02
N VAL A 660 -14.56 10.54 -7.05
CA VAL A 660 -14.02 9.85 -5.87
C VAL A 660 -13.48 10.85 -4.84
N ARG A 661 -12.76 11.88 -5.26
CA ARG A 661 -12.21 12.92 -4.37
C ARG A 661 -13.31 13.77 -3.74
N LEU A 662 -14.32 14.18 -4.51
CA LEU A 662 -15.47 14.92 -4.01
C LEU A 662 -16.29 14.09 -3.01
N LEU A 663 -16.55 12.82 -3.33
CA LEU A 663 -17.23 11.89 -2.43
C LEU A 663 -16.45 11.73 -1.11
N CYS A 664 -15.13 11.53 -1.18
CA CYS A 664 -14.28 11.51 0.00
C CYS A 664 -14.38 12.80 0.82
N GLY A 665 -14.35 13.97 0.15
CA GLY A 665 -14.51 15.28 0.79
C GLY A 665 -15.85 15.41 1.53
N ILE A 666 -16.95 15.02 0.89
CA ILE A 666 -18.30 15.04 1.47
C ILE A 666 -18.36 14.15 2.72
N ILE A 667 -17.86 12.92 2.64
CA ILE A 667 -17.84 11.99 3.79
C ILE A 667 -17.03 12.57 4.95
N LEU A 668 -15.88 13.20 4.67
CA LEU A 668 -15.07 13.85 5.71
C LEU A 668 -15.75 15.07 6.33
N VAL A 669 -16.49 15.87 5.55
CA VAL A 669 -17.30 16.98 6.07
C VAL A 669 -18.39 16.45 7.01
N VAL A 670 -19.09 15.37 6.63
CA VAL A 670 -20.05 14.71 7.52
C VAL A 670 -19.36 14.20 8.79
N ALA A 671 -18.17 13.59 8.68
CA ALA A 671 -17.39 13.14 9.83
C ALA A 671 -17.00 14.30 10.77
N LEU A 672 -16.65 15.47 10.20
CA LEU A 672 -16.36 16.67 10.99
C LEU A 672 -17.61 17.19 11.72
N ILE A 673 -18.76 17.22 11.06
CA ILE A 673 -20.04 17.63 11.66
C ILE A 673 -20.39 16.71 12.83
N VAL A 674 -20.30 15.39 12.63
CA VAL A 674 -20.55 14.40 13.70
C VAL A 674 -19.55 14.57 14.85
N ALA A 675 -18.26 14.73 14.54
CA ALA A 675 -17.22 14.92 15.56
C ALA A 675 -17.42 16.22 16.38
N PHE A 676 -18.00 17.25 15.78
CA PHE A 676 -18.37 18.49 16.47
C PHE A 676 -19.57 18.30 17.41
N PHE A 677 -20.60 17.56 16.97
CA PHE A 677 -21.74 17.24 17.84
C PHE A 677 -21.38 16.31 18.99
N GLU A 678 -20.49 15.35 18.77
CA GLU A 678 -19.97 14.48 19.85
C GLU A 678 -19.31 15.29 20.96
N GLU A 679 -18.44 16.24 20.59
CA GLU A 679 -17.74 17.12 21.54
C GLU A 679 -18.74 17.98 22.32
N LYS A 680 -19.72 18.60 21.64
CA LYS A 680 -20.77 19.40 22.28
C LYS A 680 -21.66 18.57 23.21
N SER A 681 -21.85 17.28 22.92
CA SER A 681 -22.64 16.36 23.75
C SER A 681 -21.90 15.84 24.99
N GLY A 682 -20.66 16.27 25.23
CA GLY A 682 -19.86 15.83 26.39
C GLY A 682 -19.37 14.38 26.29
N LYS A 683 -19.47 13.74 25.11
CA LYS A 683 -18.87 12.43 24.85
C LYS A 683 -17.41 12.63 24.45
N THR A 684 -16.59 13.09 25.38
CA THR A 684 -15.15 13.27 25.16
C THR A 684 -14.43 11.92 25.17
N TRP A 685 -13.56 11.72 24.18
CA TRP A 685 -12.68 10.56 24.04
C TRP A 685 -11.28 10.88 24.62
N ASP A 686 -11.22 11.70 25.68
CA ASP A 686 -9.96 12.12 26.28
C ASP A 686 -9.50 11.14 27.35
N SER A 687 -8.29 10.66 27.18
CA SER A 687 -7.61 9.63 27.95
C SER A 687 -7.06 10.12 29.30
N ASN A 688 -7.87 10.83 30.11
CA ASN A 688 -7.43 11.33 31.43
C ASN A 688 -8.46 11.23 32.58
N GLU A 689 -9.52 10.43 32.44
CA GLU A 689 -10.36 10.03 33.58
C GLU A 689 -10.28 8.52 33.82
N SER A 690 -9.19 8.07 34.43
CA SER A 690 -9.18 6.77 35.10
C SER A 690 -8.07 6.72 36.14
N HIS A 691 -8.19 7.51 37.20
CA HIS A 691 -7.67 7.21 38.54
C HIS A 691 -8.22 8.27 39.50
N HIS A 692 -9.49 8.17 39.91
CA HIS A 692 -10.00 8.60 41.23
C HIS A 692 -11.53 8.58 41.22
N SER A 693 -12.12 7.39 41.41
CA SER A 693 -13.44 7.25 42.03
C SER A 693 -13.89 5.79 42.00
N GLU A 694 -13.40 5.00 42.95
CA GLU A 694 -14.21 4.06 43.72
C GLU A 694 -13.29 3.31 44.69
N ILE A 695 -13.42 3.64 45.97
CA ILE A 695 -13.50 2.75 47.14
C ILE A 695 -13.47 3.71 48.34
N GLU A 696 -14.64 4.05 48.87
CA GLU A 696 -14.78 4.28 50.31
C GLU A 696 -15.93 3.43 50.82
N PRO A 697 -15.68 2.50 51.78
CA PRO A 697 -16.72 1.77 52.45
C PRO A 697 -17.44 2.69 53.45
N LYS A 698 -18.77 2.71 53.40
CA LYS A 698 -19.61 3.39 54.40
C LYS A 698 -19.34 2.77 55.78
N LEU A 699 -18.68 3.51 56.66
CA LEU A 699 -18.69 3.26 58.09
C LEU A 699 -19.52 4.35 58.79
N SER A 700 -20.53 3.89 59.52
CA SER A 700 -21.44 4.68 60.33
C SER A 700 -20.77 5.25 61.58
N SER A 701 -20.92 6.55 61.84
CA SER A 701 -21.04 7.07 63.21
C SER A 701 -21.56 8.52 63.20
N ASN A 702 -22.70 8.73 63.85
CA ASN A 702 -23.16 10.03 64.34
C ASN A 702 -22.08 10.68 65.23
N THR A 703 -21.89 12.00 65.16
CA THR A 703 -21.86 12.94 66.32
C THR A 703 -21.85 14.39 65.81
N THR A 704 -22.59 15.23 66.53
CA THR A 704 -22.85 16.67 66.48
C THR A 704 -21.64 17.61 66.56
N SER A 705 -21.78 18.84 66.01
CA SER A 705 -21.50 20.15 66.66
C SER A 705 -20.62 21.18 65.89
N SER A 706 -21.20 22.38 65.72
CA SER A 706 -20.63 23.76 65.86
C SER A 706 -19.56 24.36 64.92
N ASN A 707 -19.99 25.42 64.22
CA ASN A 707 -19.40 26.78 64.03
C ASN A 707 -17.88 27.06 64.22
N THR A 708 -17.34 27.86 63.29
CA THR A 708 -16.71 29.21 63.45
C THR A 708 -15.38 29.42 62.68
N GLU A 709 -15.46 30.39 61.76
CA GLU A 709 -14.52 31.30 61.10
C GLU A 709 -13.04 31.56 61.55
N ARG A 710 -12.21 31.78 60.50
CA ARG A 710 -11.31 32.94 60.17
C ARG A 710 -9.77 32.96 60.46
N ASN A 711 -9.03 33.11 59.33
CA ASN A 711 -7.96 34.07 58.93
C ASN A 711 -6.52 34.06 59.54
N PHE A 712 -5.46 34.07 58.70
CA PHE A 712 -4.74 35.28 58.17
C PHE A 712 -3.37 35.00 57.43
N LEU A 713 -3.09 35.83 56.40
CA LEU A 713 -1.81 36.35 55.81
C LEU A 713 -0.86 35.50 54.92
N SER A 714 -0.49 36.08 53.76
CA SER A 714 0.52 35.64 52.76
C SER A 714 1.40 36.83 52.31
N VAL A 715 2.74 36.65 52.23
CA VAL A 715 3.66 37.31 51.28
C VAL A 715 4.88 36.36 51.00
N GLU A 716 4.97 35.96 49.73
CA GLU A 716 6.11 35.49 48.92
C GLU A 716 7.13 34.45 49.45
N GLY A 717 6.88 33.19 49.06
CA GLY A 717 7.87 32.13 49.01
C GLY A 717 7.29 30.72 48.78
N ARG A 718 6.77 30.43 47.57
CA ARG A 718 6.04 29.19 47.19
C ARG A 718 4.68 29.02 47.93
N LEU A 719 3.71 28.39 47.24
CA LEU A 719 2.34 28.00 47.67
C LEU A 719 1.24 29.08 47.84
N CYS A 720 0.06 28.73 47.29
CA CYS A 720 -1.35 28.96 47.68
C CYS A 720 -2.13 30.31 47.49
N GLN A 721 -3.30 30.12 46.86
CA GLN A 721 -4.67 30.64 47.12
C GLN A 721 -5.22 32.00 46.62
N VAL A 722 -6.48 31.87 46.16
CA VAL A 722 -7.53 32.83 45.79
C VAL A 722 -7.87 33.79 46.95
N PRO A 723 -8.38 35.02 46.66
CA PRO A 723 -9.38 35.59 47.54
C PRO A 723 -10.62 36.17 46.83
N ALA A 724 -11.74 36.08 47.54
CA ALA A 724 -13.00 36.76 47.28
C ALA A 724 -13.07 38.14 47.98
N VAL A 725 -14.00 38.94 47.49
CA VAL A 725 -14.38 40.32 47.86
C VAL A 725 -15.05 40.38 49.25
N ASN A 726 -14.81 41.46 50.03
CA ASN A 726 -15.91 42.23 50.64
C ASN A 726 -15.55 43.62 51.22
N ALA A 727 -16.32 44.59 50.72
CA ALA A 727 -17.03 45.72 51.33
C ALA A 727 -16.37 46.71 52.33
N SER A 728 -16.59 47.98 51.95
CA SER A 728 -16.86 49.21 52.74
C SER A 728 -15.68 50.18 52.85
N GLN A 729 -15.81 51.50 52.73
CA GLN A 729 -16.85 52.48 52.35
C GLN A 729 -16.06 53.83 52.21
N ILE A 730 -16.73 54.91 51.74
CA ILE A 730 -16.32 56.34 51.76
C ILE A 730 -15.39 56.72 50.58
N THR A 731 -15.68 57.63 49.63
CA THR A 731 -16.63 58.78 49.51
C THR A 731 -16.77 59.22 48.04
N ASP A 732 -17.99 59.63 47.68
CA ASP A 732 -18.43 60.71 46.78
C ASP A 732 -17.69 61.02 45.46
N SER A 733 -18.38 60.86 44.32
CA SER A 733 -19.12 61.97 43.65
C SER A 733 -19.55 61.61 42.22
N THR A 734 -20.87 61.77 41.94
CA THR A 734 -21.55 62.26 40.70
C THR A 734 -21.04 61.77 39.31
N SER A 735 -21.83 61.28 38.35
CA SER A 735 -23.19 61.65 37.92
C SER A 735 -23.73 60.71 36.82
N GLU A 736 -25.04 60.43 36.89
CA GLU A 736 -26.05 60.42 35.81
C GLU A 736 -26.26 59.25 34.81
N ASN A 737 -27.56 58.95 34.69
CA ASN A 737 -28.38 58.20 33.71
C ASN A 737 -28.62 56.70 34.00
N GLU A 738 -29.64 56.32 34.80
CA GLU A 738 -31.10 56.23 34.51
C GLU A 738 -31.45 55.07 33.55
N GLU A 739 -32.42 54.17 33.78
CA GLU A 739 -33.55 54.05 34.73
C GLU A 739 -34.06 52.58 34.67
N THR A 740 -34.19 51.85 35.80
CA THR A 740 -35.43 51.39 36.49
C THR A 740 -36.26 50.30 35.74
N GLU A 741 -36.82 49.25 36.35
CA GLU A 741 -37.20 48.99 37.74
C GLU A 741 -37.38 47.48 38.05
N LYS A 742 -37.43 47.19 39.36
CA LYS A 742 -37.31 45.91 40.08
C LYS A 742 -38.62 45.11 40.18
N ASN A 743 -38.53 43.79 40.44
CA ASN A 743 -38.92 43.19 41.75
C ASN A 743 -38.83 41.64 41.82
N ILE A 744 -38.06 41.17 42.82
CA ILE A 744 -38.42 40.25 43.93
C ILE A 744 -39.22 38.95 43.60
N ASN A 745 -38.63 37.75 43.83
CA ASN A 745 -38.87 36.85 44.99
C ASN A 745 -38.32 35.40 44.82
N CYS A 746 -38.10 34.71 45.93
CA CYS A 746 -37.54 33.35 46.09
C CYS A 746 -38.58 32.20 46.02
N ARG A 747 -38.23 31.05 45.39
CA ARG A 747 -38.59 29.59 45.63
C ARG A 747 -40.08 29.17 45.91
N PRO A 748 -40.46 27.87 45.99
CA PRO A 748 -39.94 26.61 45.42
C PRO A 748 -41.04 25.64 44.84
N SER A 749 -40.61 24.48 44.32
CA SER A 749 -41.24 23.13 44.27
C SER A 749 -42.66 22.89 43.71
N ASP A 750 -42.80 21.98 42.73
CA ASP A 750 -43.32 20.61 42.98
C ASP A 750 -43.51 19.74 41.70
N VAL A 751 -43.08 18.49 41.83
CA VAL A 751 -43.68 17.21 41.40
C VAL A 751 -44.81 17.25 40.34
N TYR A 752 -44.65 16.54 39.21
CA TYR A 752 -45.53 15.42 38.77
C TYR A 752 -45.12 14.83 37.40
N GLN A 753 -45.44 13.54 37.24
CA GLN A 753 -45.14 12.64 36.12
C GLN A 753 -46.29 12.68 35.05
N PRO A 754 -46.37 11.75 34.08
CA PRO A 754 -46.32 11.97 32.62
C PRO A 754 -47.69 11.95 31.87
N LYS A 755 -47.73 12.39 30.59
CA LYS A 755 -48.59 11.95 29.44
C LYS A 755 -48.64 13.06 28.35
N SER A 756 -48.18 12.81 27.13
CA SER A 756 -48.91 12.32 25.93
C SER A 756 -49.53 13.40 25.04
N THR A 757 -49.25 13.26 23.74
CA THR A 757 -50.08 13.54 22.53
C THR A 757 -50.23 14.96 21.93
N HIS A 758 -49.95 14.99 20.61
CA HIS A 758 -50.38 15.88 19.50
C HIS A 758 -49.94 17.35 19.55
N PHE A 759 -49.31 17.95 18.52
CA PHE A 759 -49.49 17.84 17.07
C PHE A 759 -48.18 17.57 16.30
#